data_AF-A0A7I4Y5H7-F1
#
_entry.id   AF-A0A7I4Y5H7-F1
#
_cell.length_a   1.000
_cell.length_b   1.000
_cell.length_c   1.000
_cell.angle_alpha   90.00
_cell.angle_beta   90.00
_cell.angle_gamma   90.00
#
_symmetry.space_group_name_H-M   'P 1'
#
loop_
_entity.id
_entity.type
_entity.pdbx_description
1 polymer ?
#
loop_
_entity_poly.entity_id
_entity_poly.type
_entity_poly.pdbx_seq_one_letter_code
_entity_poly.pdbx_strand_id
1 'polypeptide(L)'
;MMWLSNEMLGLVQLFAFIISLAKSDTSMRSFCRRPPNFGKGEYMKDDNSCKITYNVHTKTKIEALEFCEAQNPYSLREAIQGPKTTCHISSALTCDSSETLIGELCFVYEPDTEHGKADERCKSISKVHTYSLHEITSVFEQKWIATFFSPYGLMWVANVEPASLLRAPLEGKVVINKEGRLGEPESKTRRYGIVVRKDTFFKAGVVVPVKPDTVLPLLCSRPGTPLPEYVRTLAHRYGQMGIPSFFYKDRSNVERPFTIIQGLHSFVIKDDYDAGTSRIHQSCEAFHHGYAATPYDFLNVNDFKDLLKKAKVNIVSVPGRMKSQNKLPNLKECSARDPRFKDQRTQFLFDLKKDKKTVIEKTAKEDIFWADGFPDRTCGDMPRVALAFTQAGLIDIPNIARHFVVCTFGSPPNVKPDDGSERCHAAADFINGQCKCKNEKDDIRFTKQFIKKEEDKNYAPGTLCVDCTRDRTFDVVIIFDHSSSSWRDVRMTTRIFVNFKIPLAAFYSHVRTMQIRENGLTHDSKRFFKGELDIFLKFNDEDYGIGDQHYEAGSGKPAKLRGALETAYTKIVEEPHRFKMIIMLMEGPPSDLKEAADLLKKLRQDYREYGHVETVVASKNNHKQQGFEELASAKEVYEIINEDPPYYALLSRIHHTMLRMACTT
;
A
#
# COMPACT_ATOMS: atom_id res chain seq x y z
N MET A 1 -47.18 -52.54 -1.14
CA MET A 1 -46.64 -51.16 -1.29
C MET A 1 -46.93 -50.45 0.02
N MET A 2 -46.04 -50.52 1.00
CA MET A 2 -44.75 -49.84 1.13
C MET A 2 -44.86 -48.38 1.61
N TRP A 3 -44.40 -48.21 2.85
CA TRP A 3 -43.65 -47.07 3.41
C TRP A 3 -44.45 -45.86 3.90
N LEU A 4 -44.84 -45.92 5.16
CA LEU A 4 -44.83 -44.78 6.08
C LEU A 4 -44.28 -45.27 7.44
N SER A 5 -43.44 -44.44 8.06
CA SER A 5 -42.83 -44.54 9.39
C SER A 5 -41.41 -45.12 9.49
N ASN A 6 -40.39 -44.27 9.27
CA ASN A 6 -39.14 -44.27 10.05
C ASN A 6 -38.21 -43.04 9.86
N GLU A 7 -38.62 -41.98 9.14
CA GLU A 7 -37.70 -40.84 8.88
C GLU A 7 -37.82 -39.64 9.84
N MET A 8 -38.68 -39.68 10.86
CA MET A 8 -38.84 -38.53 11.77
C MET A 8 -38.00 -38.58 13.07
N LEU A 9 -37.15 -39.60 13.23
CA LEU A 9 -36.17 -39.68 14.34
C LEU A 9 -34.71 -39.51 13.90
N GLY A 10 -34.41 -39.49 12.59
CA GLY A 10 -33.04 -39.38 12.06
C GLY A 10 -32.53 -37.95 11.87
N LEU A 11 -33.41 -36.93 11.87
CA LEU A 11 -33.03 -35.54 11.58
C LEU A 11 -32.82 -34.66 12.82
N VAL A 12 -33.22 -35.12 14.01
CA VAL A 12 -32.97 -34.42 15.29
C VAL A 12 -31.62 -34.80 15.90
N GLN A 13 -31.03 -35.93 15.50
CA GLN A 13 -29.68 -36.35 15.96
C GLN A 13 -28.53 -35.87 15.06
N LEU A 14 -28.80 -35.35 13.87
CA LEU A 14 -27.76 -34.84 12.94
C LEU A 14 -27.56 -33.32 13.01
N PHE A 15 -28.47 -32.57 13.64
CA PHE A 15 -28.25 -31.17 14.02
C PHE A 15 -27.47 -30.99 15.34
N ALA A 16 -27.24 -32.08 16.08
CA ALA A 16 -26.45 -32.07 17.32
C ALA A 16 -24.93 -32.29 17.11
N PHE A 17 -24.46 -32.44 15.86
CA PHE A 17 -23.04 -32.75 15.57
C PHE A 17 -22.27 -31.71 14.75
N ILE A 18 -22.86 -30.55 14.48
CA ILE A 18 -22.09 -29.31 14.24
C ILE A 18 -22.51 -28.30 15.30
N ILE A 19 -22.32 -28.69 16.57
CA ILE A 19 -22.09 -27.70 17.61
C ILE A 19 -20.79 -27.02 17.18
N SER A 20 -20.90 -25.79 16.71
CA SER A 20 -19.82 -24.82 16.79
C SER A 20 -19.13 -25.05 18.13
N LEU A 21 -17.94 -25.64 18.11
CA LEU A 21 -17.04 -25.61 19.26
C LEU A 21 -16.82 -24.12 19.51
N ALA A 22 -17.68 -23.51 20.33
CA ALA A 22 -17.40 -22.25 20.95
C ALA A 22 -16.00 -22.44 21.53
N LYS A 23 -15.01 -21.77 20.94
CA LYS A 23 -13.61 -21.89 21.32
C LYS A 23 -13.54 -21.42 22.77
N SER A 24 -13.67 -22.36 23.71
CA SER A 24 -13.52 -22.09 25.13
C SER A 24 -12.05 -21.89 25.41
N ASP A 25 -11.70 -20.80 26.07
CA ASP A 25 -10.31 -20.59 26.49
C ASP A 25 -9.92 -21.64 27.54
N THR A 26 -8.87 -22.41 27.27
CA THR A 26 -8.41 -23.52 28.12
C THR A 26 -7.92 -23.03 29.48
N SER A 27 -7.31 -21.84 29.52
CA SER A 27 -6.79 -21.25 30.74
C SER A 27 -7.90 -20.77 31.67
N MET A 28 -8.96 -20.16 31.12
CA MET A 28 -10.15 -19.79 31.90
C MET A 28 -10.84 -21.02 32.48
N ARG A 29 -10.97 -22.09 31.68
CA ARG A 29 -11.53 -23.36 32.16
C ARG A 29 -10.67 -23.96 33.28
N SER A 30 -9.35 -23.89 33.16
CA SER A 30 -8.41 -24.34 34.19
C SER A 30 -8.54 -23.52 35.48
N PHE A 31 -8.57 -22.19 35.34
CA PHE A 31 -8.79 -21.25 36.44
C PHE A 31 -10.11 -21.53 37.16
N CYS A 32 -11.19 -21.74 36.41
CA CYS A 32 -12.50 -22.02 37.00
C CYS A 32 -12.52 -23.32 37.80
N ARG A 33 -11.76 -24.34 37.38
CA ARG A 33 -11.64 -25.62 38.11
C ARG A 33 -10.86 -25.50 39.41
N ARG A 34 -9.91 -24.55 39.46
CA ARG A 34 -9.02 -24.34 40.62
C ARG A 34 -8.84 -22.84 40.86
N PRO A 35 -9.90 -22.13 41.27
CA PRO A 35 -9.80 -20.72 41.52
C PRO A 35 -8.94 -20.49 42.78
N PRO A 36 -8.25 -19.34 42.87
CA PRO A 36 -7.39 -19.03 44.01
C PRO A 36 -8.20 -18.94 45.32
N ASN A 37 -7.50 -18.90 46.46
CA ASN A 37 -8.11 -18.67 47.77
C ASN A 37 -9.26 -19.64 48.13
N PHE A 38 -9.12 -20.91 47.75
CA PHE A 38 -10.07 -21.99 48.06
C PHE A 38 -11.50 -21.74 47.55
N GLY A 39 -11.65 -20.94 46.48
CA GLY A 39 -12.93 -20.78 45.80
C GLY A 39 -13.41 -22.11 45.22
N LYS A 40 -14.71 -22.23 44.99
CA LYS A 40 -15.31 -23.34 44.23
C LYS A 40 -15.91 -22.77 42.96
N GLY A 41 -15.35 -23.16 41.81
CA GLY A 41 -15.79 -22.67 40.51
C GLY A 41 -16.60 -23.70 39.74
N GLU A 42 -17.60 -23.21 39.02
CA GLU A 42 -18.43 -23.94 38.08
C GLU A 42 -18.33 -23.28 36.71
N TYR A 43 -17.82 -24.04 35.73
CA TYR A 43 -17.57 -23.53 34.38
C TYR A 43 -18.79 -23.78 33.49
N MET A 44 -19.34 -22.70 32.93
CA MET A 44 -20.47 -22.70 32.02
C MET A 44 -19.95 -22.62 30.59
N LYS A 45 -20.04 -23.75 29.86
CA LYS A 45 -19.43 -23.89 28.52
C LYS A 45 -20.05 -22.96 27.48
N ASP A 46 -21.36 -22.76 27.52
CA ASP A 46 -22.12 -22.09 26.45
C ASP A 46 -21.82 -20.58 26.35
N ASP A 47 -21.30 -19.98 27.42
CA ASP A 47 -21.08 -18.54 27.55
C ASP A 47 -19.64 -18.19 27.92
N ASN A 48 -18.73 -19.18 27.85
CA ASN A 48 -17.33 -19.05 28.29
C ASN A 48 -17.22 -18.29 29.62
N SER A 49 -18.07 -18.69 30.58
CA SER A 49 -18.24 -18.01 31.86
C SER A 49 -17.99 -18.97 33.01
N CYS A 50 -17.65 -18.40 34.17
CA CYS A 50 -17.35 -19.14 35.37
C CYS A 50 -18.04 -18.47 36.55
N LYS A 51 -18.72 -19.29 37.35
CA LYS A 51 -19.29 -18.89 38.63
C LYS A 51 -18.40 -19.40 39.74
N ILE A 52 -17.81 -18.50 40.52
CA ILE A 52 -16.91 -18.85 41.62
C ILE A 52 -17.55 -18.43 42.92
N THR A 53 -17.65 -19.35 43.87
CA THR A 53 -18.13 -19.07 45.21
C THR A 53 -16.98 -19.15 46.21
N TYR A 54 -16.81 -18.09 47.00
CA TYR A 54 -15.80 -17.97 48.04
C TYR A 54 -16.45 -18.03 49.42
N ASN A 55 -15.82 -18.71 50.37
CA ASN A 55 -16.22 -18.69 51.78
C ASN A 55 -15.74 -17.38 52.46
N VAL A 56 -16.13 -16.24 51.90
CA VAL A 56 -15.82 -14.90 52.39
C VAL A 56 -17.13 -14.15 52.53
N HIS A 57 -17.34 -13.55 53.71
CA HIS A 57 -18.51 -12.74 53.97
C HIS A 57 -18.30 -11.32 53.48
N THR A 58 -19.16 -10.87 52.56
CA THR A 58 -19.26 -9.46 52.13
C THR A 58 -20.64 -8.94 52.50
N LYS A 59 -20.69 -7.75 53.08
CA LYS A 59 -21.91 -7.14 53.63
C LYS A 59 -22.63 -6.30 52.59
N THR A 60 -21.88 -5.69 51.68
CA THR A 60 -22.43 -4.81 50.64
C THR A 60 -22.08 -5.32 49.25
N LYS A 61 -22.86 -4.87 48.24
CA LYS A 61 -22.57 -5.17 46.84
C LYS A 61 -21.21 -4.59 46.40
N ILE A 62 -20.81 -3.45 46.96
CA ILE A 62 -19.52 -2.81 46.66
C ILE A 62 -18.37 -3.67 47.19
N GLU A 63 -18.45 -4.13 48.45
CA GLU A 63 -17.45 -5.04 49.02
C GLU A 63 -17.33 -6.34 48.20
N ALA A 64 -18.46 -6.88 47.73
CA ALA A 64 -18.47 -8.05 46.85
C ALA A 64 -17.80 -7.77 45.50
N LEU A 65 -18.06 -6.60 44.89
CA LEU A 65 -17.43 -6.19 43.63
C LEU A 65 -15.91 -6.05 43.79
N GLU A 66 -15.44 -5.26 44.76
CA GLU A 66 -14.01 -5.05 45.03
C GLU A 66 -13.29 -6.36 45.32
N PHE A 67 -13.91 -7.24 46.12
CA PHE A 67 -13.39 -8.57 46.36
C PHE A 67 -13.30 -9.37 45.07
N CYS A 68 -14.38 -9.48 44.30
CA CYS A 68 -14.42 -10.27 43.08
C CYS A 68 -13.42 -9.77 42.03
N GLU A 69 -13.30 -8.47 41.80
CA GLU A 69 -12.31 -7.86 40.89
C GLU A 69 -10.88 -8.21 41.30
N ALA A 70 -10.58 -8.22 42.61
CA ALA A 70 -9.26 -8.60 43.09
C ALA A 70 -8.95 -10.11 42.93
N GLN A 71 -9.98 -10.97 42.79
CA GLN A 71 -9.83 -12.43 42.79
C GLN A 71 -9.79 -13.11 41.42
N ASN A 72 -9.82 -12.36 40.31
CA ASN A 72 -9.70 -12.98 38.99
C ASN A 72 -9.01 -12.06 37.96
N PRO A 73 -8.40 -12.62 36.89
CA PRO A 73 -7.83 -11.84 35.79
C PRO A 73 -8.83 -11.58 34.65
N TYR A 74 -10.10 -11.96 34.77
CA TYR A 74 -11.09 -11.92 33.70
C TYR A 74 -12.12 -10.80 33.93
N SER A 75 -13.07 -10.64 33.01
CA SER A 75 -14.12 -9.63 33.16
C SER A 75 -15.17 -10.07 34.17
N LEU A 76 -15.36 -9.28 35.22
CA LEU A 76 -16.42 -9.47 36.19
C LEU A 76 -17.77 -9.05 35.58
N ARG A 77 -18.74 -9.97 35.52
CA ARG A 77 -20.12 -9.69 35.08
C ARG A 77 -21.01 -9.30 36.24
N GLU A 78 -20.86 -9.99 37.36
CA GLU A 78 -21.71 -9.82 38.52
C GLU A 78 -20.97 -10.27 39.79
N ALA A 79 -21.23 -9.57 40.89
CA ALA A 79 -20.83 -9.98 42.22
C ALA A 79 -22.06 -10.00 43.13
N ILE A 80 -22.22 -11.11 43.86
CA ILE A 80 -23.34 -11.33 44.78
C ILE A 80 -22.76 -11.36 46.19
N GLN A 81 -23.21 -10.42 47.02
CA GLN A 81 -22.84 -10.32 48.42
C GLN A 81 -23.55 -11.34 49.30
N GLY A 82 -22.98 -11.66 50.46
CA GLY A 82 -23.60 -12.59 51.42
C GLY A 82 -22.57 -13.29 52.31
N PRO A 83 -23.00 -14.31 53.09
CA PRO A 83 -22.11 -15.15 53.90
C PRO A 83 -21.04 -15.87 53.07
N LYS A 84 -21.37 -16.15 51.81
CA LYS A 84 -20.43 -16.59 50.77
C LYS A 84 -20.57 -15.65 49.60
N THR A 85 -19.46 -15.04 49.22
CA THR A 85 -19.41 -14.12 48.08
C THR A 85 -19.32 -14.92 46.80
N THR A 86 -20.18 -14.60 45.82
CA THR A 86 -20.17 -15.25 44.51
C THR A 86 -19.77 -14.26 43.43
N CYS A 87 -18.80 -14.67 42.60
CA CYS A 87 -18.29 -13.90 41.47
C CYS A 87 -18.67 -14.59 40.16
N HIS A 88 -19.35 -13.89 39.27
CA HIS A 88 -19.62 -14.35 37.91
C HIS A 88 -18.66 -13.66 36.96
N ILE A 89 -17.75 -14.43 36.37
CA ILE A 89 -16.71 -13.92 35.49
C ILE A 89 -16.88 -14.52 34.10
N SER A 90 -16.40 -13.82 33.08
CA SER A 90 -16.38 -14.30 31.72
C SER A 90 -15.13 -13.87 30.99
N SER A 91 -14.72 -14.65 30.01
CA SER A 91 -13.76 -14.18 29.02
C SER A 91 -14.44 -13.91 27.69
N ALA A 92 -14.24 -12.68 27.24
CA ALA A 92 -14.55 -12.21 25.90
C ALA A 92 -13.50 -12.60 24.86
N LEU A 93 -12.34 -13.07 25.32
CA LEU A 93 -11.15 -13.34 24.52
C LEU A 93 -10.77 -14.81 24.62
N THR A 94 -10.00 -15.26 23.63
CA THR A 94 -9.47 -16.61 23.54
C THR A 94 -8.01 -16.57 23.14
N CYS A 95 -7.28 -17.55 23.64
CA CYS A 95 -5.92 -17.85 23.24
C CYS A 95 -5.84 -19.21 22.55
N ASP A 96 -4.71 -19.47 21.91
CA ASP A 96 -4.40 -20.80 21.38
C ASP A 96 -4.22 -21.80 22.53
N SER A 97 -4.36 -23.09 22.26
CA SER A 97 -4.38 -24.12 23.31
C SER A 97 -3.08 -24.22 24.13
N SER A 98 -1.96 -23.74 23.59
CA SER A 98 -0.64 -23.71 24.25
C SER A 98 -0.40 -22.42 25.05
N GLU A 99 -1.35 -21.51 25.08
CA GLU A 99 -1.22 -20.19 25.68
C GLU A 99 -2.08 -20.05 26.93
N THR A 100 -1.77 -19.04 27.74
CA THR A 100 -2.52 -18.68 28.94
C THR A 100 -3.10 -17.27 28.80
N LEU A 101 -4.43 -17.14 28.91
CA LEU A 101 -5.10 -15.85 28.91
C LEU A 101 -5.07 -15.23 30.30
N ILE A 102 -4.48 -14.04 30.41
CA ILE A 102 -4.50 -13.21 31.61
C ILE A 102 -4.92 -11.80 31.19
N GLY A 103 -6.07 -11.33 31.66
CA GLY A 103 -6.63 -10.05 31.23
C GLY A 103 -6.92 -10.05 29.73
N GLU A 104 -6.28 -9.12 29.02
CA GLU A 104 -6.43 -8.93 27.56
C GLU A 104 -5.36 -9.65 26.72
N LEU A 105 -4.43 -10.38 27.35
CA LEU A 105 -3.22 -10.88 26.71
C LEU A 105 -3.09 -12.40 26.79
N CYS A 106 -2.63 -13.00 25.69
CA CYS A 106 -2.20 -14.39 25.62
C CYS A 106 -0.71 -14.47 25.91
N PHE A 107 -0.37 -15.25 26.94
CA PHE A 107 0.99 -15.48 27.37
C PHE A 107 1.47 -16.86 26.97
N VAL A 108 2.74 -16.94 26.58
CA VAL A 108 3.43 -18.19 26.30
C VAL A 108 4.80 -18.17 26.97
N TYR A 109 5.17 -19.32 27.48
CA TYR A 109 6.50 -19.58 28.00
C TYR A 109 7.41 -20.01 26.85
N GLU A 110 8.61 -19.45 26.78
CA GLU A 110 9.69 -19.95 25.90
C GLU A 110 10.91 -20.42 26.71
N PRO A 111 11.68 -21.39 26.18
CA PRO A 111 12.84 -21.97 26.85
C PRO A 111 13.94 -20.96 27.20
N ASP A 112 14.79 -21.38 28.13
CA ASP A 112 15.83 -20.54 28.72
C ASP A 112 16.74 -19.88 27.67
N THR A 113 16.84 -18.55 27.74
CA THR A 113 17.59 -17.72 26.78
C THR A 113 18.24 -16.54 27.52
N GLU A 114 19.34 -16.02 26.99
CA GLU A 114 19.94 -14.75 27.45
C GLU A 114 19.06 -13.56 27.07
N HIS A 115 19.05 -12.48 27.87
CA HIS A 115 18.19 -11.33 27.60
C HIS A 115 18.45 -10.70 26.22
N GLY A 116 19.71 -10.70 25.74
CA GLY A 116 20.08 -10.10 24.45
C GLY A 116 19.36 -10.70 23.24
N LYS A 117 18.89 -11.95 23.33
CA LYS A 117 18.21 -12.69 22.24
C LYS A 117 16.71 -12.87 22.49
N ALA A 118 16.21 -12.37 23.63
CA ALA A 118 14.87 -12.69 24.11
C ALA A 118 13.74 -12.18 23.19
N ASP A 119 13.85 -10.94 22.70
CA ASP A 119 12.80 -10.35 21.86
C ASP A 119 12.72 -11.00 20.47
N GLU A 120 13.87 -11.27 19.84
CA GLU A 120 13.94 -12.04 18.58
C GLU A 120 13.35 -13.44 18.75
N ARG A 121 13.64 -14.09 19.89
CA ARG A 121 13.09 -15.41 20.21
C ARG A 121 11.57 -15.35 20.34
N CYS A 122 11.00 -14.40 21.08
CA CYS A 122 9.55 -14.22 21.16
C CYS A 122 8.93 -13.98 19.77
N LYS A 123 9.54 -13.15 18.93
CA LYS A 123 9.07 -12.89 17.56
C LYS A 123 9.08 -14.13 16.66
N SER A 124 9.93 -15.12 16.95
CA SER A 124 10.08 -16.35 16.17
C SER A 124 9.05 -17.46 16.49
N ILE A 125 8.25 -17.31 17.56
CA ILE A 125 7.33 -18.35 18.06
C ILE A 125 6.30 -18.77 17.01
N SER A 126 5.76 -17.82 16.25
CA SER A 126 4.71 -18.09 15.26
C SER A 126 4.91 -17.26 14.01
N LYS A 127 4.63 -17.88 12.85
CA LYS A 127 4.53 -17.18 11.57
C LYS A 127 3.19 -16.44 11.40
N VAL A 128 2.21 -16.76 12.25
CA VAL A 128 0.83 -16.23 12.18
C VAL A 128 0.64 -15.13 13.20
N HIS A 129 1.10 -15.33 14.44
CA HIS A 129 0.97 -14.37 15.52
C HIS A 129 2.33 -13.74 15.85
N THR A 130 2.35 -12.43 16.08
CA THR A 130 3.57 -11.76 16.53
C THR A 130 3.56 -11.61 18.04
N TYR A 131 4.52 -12.26 18.70
CA TYR A 131 4.76 -12.08 20.12
C TYR A 131 5.90 -11.10 20.33
N SER A 132 5.92 -10.53 21.53
CA SER A 132 7.02 -9.70 22.04
C SER A 132 7.40 -10.18 23.43
N LEU A 133 8.64 -9.88 23.84
CA LEU A 133 9.01 -10.05 25.24
C LEU A 133 8.09 -9.16 26.09
N HIS A 134 7.42 -9.77 27.07
CA HIS A 134 6.34 -9.09 27.77
C HIS A 134 6.85 -8.00 28.72
N GLU A 135 6.23 -6.83 28.65
CA GLU A 135 6.46 -5.73 29.58
C GLU A 135 5.30 -5.67 30.58
N ILE A 136 5.61 -5.86 31.87
CA ILE A 136 4.61 -5.81 32.92
C ILE A 136 4.21 -4.35 33.19
N THR A 137 2.92 -4.09 33.21
CA THR A 137 2.36 -2.74 33.32
C THR A 137 1.73 -2.42 34.67
N SER A 138 1.38 -3.44 35.47
CA SER A 138 0.69 -3.23 36.74
C SER A 138 0.99 -4.30 37.79
N VAL A 139 0.75 -3.98 39.06
CA VAL A 139 0.85 -4.93 40.19
C VAL A 139 -0.21 -6.05 40.07
N PHE A 140 -1.37 -5.73 39.50
CA PHE A 140 -2.41 -6.72 39.20
C PHE A 140 -1.88 -7.80 38.25
N GLU A 141 -1.19 -7.40 37.18
CA GLU A 141 -0.57 -8.30 36.23
C GLU A 141 0.54 -9.15 36.87
N GLN A 142 1.38 -8.56 37.73
CA GLN A 142 2.40 -9.31 38.48
C GLN A 142 1.82 -10.48 39.29
N LYS A 143 0.71 -10.23 39.99
CA LYS A 143 0.01 -11.25 40.79
C LYS A 143 -0.43 -12.43 39.93
N TRP A 144 -1.06 -12.15 38.79
CA TRP A 144 -1.62 -13.20 37.94
C TRP A 144 -0.56 -13.95 37.16
N ILE A 145 0.46 -13.28 36.63
CA ILE A 145 1.61 -13.94 36.01
C ILE A 145 2.24 -14.92 37.01
N ALA A 146 2.51 -14.49 38.24
CA ALA A 146 3.06 -15.37 39.26
C ALA A 146 2.13 -16.56 39.61
N THR A 147 0.82 -16.37 39.54
CA THR A 147 -0.16 -17.43 39.83
C THR A 147 -0.17 -18.49 38.73
N PHE A 148 -0.21 -18.10 37.45
CA PHE A 148 -0.29 -19.04 36.33
C PHE A 148 1.05 -19.68 35.96
N PHE A 149 2.16 -18.95 36.13
CA PHE A 149 3.50 -19.38 35.76
C PHE A 149 4.33 -19.86 36.97
N SER A 150 3.70 -20.17 38.09
CA SER A 150 4.37 -20.63 39.32
C SER A 150 5.34 -21.82 39.15
N PRO A 151 5.21 -22.73 38.14
CA PRO A 151 6.18 -23.80 37.94
C PRO A 151 7.60 -23.32 37.54
N TYR A 152 7.74 -22.12 36.97
CA TYR A 152 8.96 -21.72 36.24
C TYR A 152 10.00 -20.92 37.05
N GLY A 153 9.72 -20.58 38.32
CA GLY A 153 10.70 -19.91 39.19
C GLY A 153 10.87 -18.41 38.91
N LEU A 154 11.70 -18.08 37.93
CA LEU A 154 12.12 -16.73 37.54
C LEU A 154 12.14 -16.63 36.01
N MET A 155 11.55 -15.57 35.44
CA MET A 155 11.40 -15.40 33.99
C MET A 155 11.82 -14.00 33.53
N TRP A 156 12.37 -13.89 32.32
CA TRP A 156 12.69 -12.61 31.67
C TRP A 156 11.43 -11.82 31.29
N VAL A 157 11.50 -10.49 31.48
CA VAL A 157 10.51 -9.51 31.03
C VAL A 157 11.19 -8.31 30.39
N ALA A 158 10.46 -7.54 29.57
CA ALA A 158 11.00 -6.42 28.81
C ALA A 158 11.18 -5.12 29.62
N ASN A 159 10.75 -5.09 30.89
CA ASN A 159 10.84 -3.90 31.73
C ASN A 159 12.29 -3.40 31.88
N VAL A 160 12.49 -2.09 31.72
CA VAL A 160 13.79 -1.41 31.91
C VAL A 160 13.79 -0.54 33.17
N GLU A 161 12.64 0.03 33.53
CA GLU A 161 12.46 0.81 34.77
C GLU A 161 11.08 0.54 35.40
N PRO A 162 10.98 -0.41 36.32
CA PRO A 162 9.69 -0.81 36.89
C PRO A 162 9.31 0.05 38.12
N ALA A 163 9.18 1.36 37.93
CA ALA A 163 8.95 2.30 39.04
C ALA A 163 7.61 2.07 39.78
N SER A 164 6.56 1.68 39.05
CA SER A 164 5.20 1.43 39.56
C SER A 164 4.96 -0.03 39.98
N LEU A 165 5.96 -0.92 39.87
CA LEU A 165 5.81 -2.34 40.16
C LEU A 165 6.37 -2.71 41.54
N LEU A 166 5.88 -3.82 42.09
CA LEU A 166 6.47 -4.42 43.29
C LEU A 166 7.86 -4.96 42.96
N ARG A 167 8.88 -4.39 43.60
CA ARG A 167 10.28 -4.77 43.45
C ARG A 167 10.79 -5.51 44.69
N ALA A 168 11.67 -6.47 44.51
CA ALA A 168 12.44 -6.96 45.64
C ALA A 168 13.45 -5.90 46.08
N PRO A 169 13.63 -5.67 47.39
CA PRO A 169 14.65 -4.76 47.90
C PRO A 169 16.03 -5.44 47.77
N LEU A 170 16.71 -5.18 46.65
CA LEU A 170 18.10 -5.61 46.46
C LEU A 170 19.01 -4.38 46.60
N GLU A 171 19.84 -4.36 47.64
CA GLU A 171 20.78 -3.29 47.99
C GLU A 171 21.92 -3.19 46.95
N GLY A 172 21.60 -2.79 45.72
CA GLY A 172 22.57 -2.69 44.63
C GLY A 172 22.96 -4.01 43.96
N LYS A 173 22.51 -5.15 44.50
CA LYS A 173 22.78 -6.49 43.95
C LYS A 173 21.85 -6.87 42.80
N VAL A 174 22.28 -7.83 42.00
CA VAL A 174 21.49 -8.42 40.90
C VAL A 174 21.42 -9.92 41.02
N VAL A 175 20.37 -10.53 40.47
CA VAL A 175 20.27 -11.98 40.34
C VAL A 175 21.16 -12.45 39.19
N ILE A 176 21.96 -13.50 39.42
CA ILE A 176 22.95 -14.01 38.45
C ILE A 176 22.64 -15.42 37.93
N ASN A 177 21.57 -16.07 38.43
CA ASN A 177 21.13 -17.38 37.97
C ASN A 177 19.62 -17.62 38.22
N LYS A 178 19.09 -18.73 37.70
CA LYS A 178 17.69 -19.11 37.84
C LYS A 178 17.27 -19.44 39.28
N GLU A 179 18.23 -19.83 40.13
CA GLU A 179 18.01 -20.09 41.56
C GLU A 179 17.97 -18.81 42.41
N GLY A 180 18.08 -17.63 41.81
CA GLY A 180 17.97 -16.37 42.55
C GLY A 180 19.22 -15.97 43.34
N ARG A 181 20.40 -16.55 43.04
CA ARG A 181 21.66 -16.14 43.69
C ARG A 181 21.98 -14.68 43.36
N LEU A 182 22.52 -13.99 44.35
CA LEU A 182 22.87 -12.57 44.25
C LEU A 182 24.34 -12.40 43.90
N GLY A 183 24.62 -11.45 43.03
CA GLY A 183 25.96 -10.99 42.68
C GLY A 183 26.02 -9.48 42.47
N GLU A 184 27.21 -9.01 42.13
CA GLU A 184 27.46 -7.60 41.83
C GLU A 184 27.02 -7.26 40.40
N PRO A 185 26.49 -6.04 40.16
CA PRO A 185 26.13 -5.59 38.82
C PRO A 185 27.38 -5.31 37.97
N GLU A 186 27.45 -5.87 36.77
CA GLU A 186 28.53 -5.56 35.80
C GLU A 186 28.25 -4.31 34.95
N SER A 187 26.99 -3.88 34.87
CA SER A 187 26.55 -2.78 33.99
C SER A 187 25.63 -1.79 34.70
N LYS A 188 25.64 -0.53 34.24
CA LYS A 188 24.66 0.49 34.63
C LYS A 188 23.25 0.19 34.07
N THR A 189 23.16 -0.55 32.96
CA THR A 189 21.86 -0.94 32.37
C THR A 189 21.28 -2.14 33.10
N ARG A 190 20.17 -1.92 33.81
CA ARG A 190 19.47 -2.97 34.56
C ARG A 190 18.44 -3.65 33.66
N ARG A 191 18.47 -4.99 33.64
CA ARG A 191 17.40 -5.82 33.07
C ARG A 191 16.64 -6.47 34.21
N TYR A 192 15.39 -6.84 33.97
CA TYR A 192 14.51 -7.34 35.03
C TYR A 192 13.90 -8.68 34.68
N GLY A 193 13.74 -9.52 35.70
CA GLY A 193 12.94 -10.73 35.65
C GLY A 193 11.81 -10.68 36.67
N ILE A 194 10.73 -11.42 36.42
CA ILE A 194 9.63 -11.63 37.37
C ILE A 194 9.83 -12.95 38.11
N VAL A 195 9.78 -12.88 39.44
CA VAL A 195 9.75 -14.07 40.29
C VAL A 195 8.32 -14.60 40.30
N VAL A 196 8.10 -15.76 39.69
CA VAL A 196 6.78 -16.39 39.57
C VAL A 196 6.56 -17.49 40.60
N ARG A 197 7.62 -18.05 41.17
CA ARG A 197 7.55 -19.00 42.30
C ARG A 197 8.09 -18.36 43.55
N LYS A 198 7.38 -18.52 44.67
CA LYS A 198 7.92 -18.13 45.98
C LYS A 198 9.15 -19.00 46.27
N ASP A 199 10.24 -18.35 46.60
CA ASP A 199 11.44 -18.99 47.12
C ASP A 199 11.81 -18.36 48.48
N THR A 200 12.83 -18.89 49.13
CA THR A 200 13.35 -18.46 50.43
C THR A 200 13.72 -16.97 50.44
N PHE A 201 14.20 -16.47 49.30
CA PHE A 201 14.70 -15.09 49.15
C PHE A 201 13.67 -14.11 48.57
N PHE A 202 12.66 -14.60 47.83
CA PHE A 202 11.77 -13.74 47.06
C PHE A 202 10.31 -14.14 47.17
N LYS A 203 9.45 -13.13 47.34
CA LYS A 203 8.00 -13.30 47.21
C LYS A 203 7.64 -13.49 45.73
N ALA A 204 6.69 -14.38 45.45
CA ALA A 204 6.13 -14.48 44.09
C ALA A 204 5.42 -13.16 43.71
N GLY A 205 5.52 -12.78 42.44
CA GLY A 205 4.94 -11.55 41.90
C GLY A 205 5.79 -10.30 42.08
N VAL A 206 7.06 -10.41 42.47
CA VAL A 206 7.99 -9.26 42.49
C VAL A 206 8.90 -9.29 41.27
N VAL A 207 9.28 -8.12 40.78
CA VAL A 207 10.35 -8.01 39.78
C VAL A 207 11.70 -7.77 40.47
N VAL A 208 12.74 -8.37 39.90
CA VAL A 208 14.12 -8.32 40.40
C VAL A 208 15.06 -7.91 39.28
N PRO A 209 16.10 -7.09 39.54
CA PRO A 209 17.15 -6.86 38.57
C PRO A 209 17.97 -8.16 38.38
N VAL A 210 18.26 -8.48 37.12
CA VAL A 210 18.96 -9.71 36.71
C VAL A 210 20.12 -9.34 35.79
N LYS A 211 21.22 -10.08 35.91
CA LYS A 211 22.40 -9.94 35.06
C LYS A 211 22.05 -10.33 33.59
N PRO A 212 22.36 -9.51 32.56
CA PRO A 212 21.84 -9.73 31.20
C PRO A 212 22.22 -11.06 30.51
N ASP A 213 23.37 -11.62 30.87
CA ASP A 213 23.90 -12.93 30.44
C ASP A 213 23.26 -14.11 31.20
N THR A 214 22.39 -13.84 32.17
CA THR A 214 21.65 -14.91 32.86
C THR A 214 20.70 -15.59 31.88
N VAL A 215 20.80 -16.91 31.83
CA VAL A 215 19.92 -17.77 31.03
C VAL A 215 18.66 -18.03 31.84
N LEU A 216 17.55 -17.41 31.44
CA LEU A 216 16.24 -17.58 32.07
C LEU A 216 15.18 -17.84 31.01
N PRO A 217 14.09 -18.52 31.37
CA PRO A 217 12.94 -18.63 30.49
C PRO A 217 12.30 -17.28 30.18
N LEU A 218 11.63 -17.17 29.04
CA LEU A 218 11.03 -15.93 28.57
C LEU A 218 9.53 -15.93 28.81
N LEU A 219 9.01 -14.78 29.24
CA LEU A 219 7.58 -14.51 29.19
C LEU A 219 7.26 -13.72 27.92
N CYS A 220 6.69 -14.38 26.93
CA CYS A 220 6.27 -13.74 25.69
C CYS A 220 4.75 -13.51 25.71
N SER A 221 4.29 -12.41 25.11
CA SER A 221 2.86 -12.10 25.07
C SER A 221 2.40 -11.53 23.73
N ARG A 222 1.10 -11.71 23.45
CA ARG A 222 0.36 -11.08 22.34
C ARG A 222 -1.05 -10.68 22.79
N PRO A 223 -1.76 -9.80 22.07
CA PRO A 223 -3.18 -9.55 22.30
C PRO A 223 -4.04 -10.81 22.15
N GLY A 224 -5.04 -10.96 23.02
CA GLY A 224 -6.04 -12.01 22.94
C GLY A 224 -6.96 -11.86 21.73
N THR A 225 -7.47 -12.99 21.23
CA THR A 225 -8.37 -13.00 20.08
C THR A 225 -9.82 -12.91 20.58
N PRO A 226 -10.57 -11.83 20.30
CA PRO A 226 -11.93 -11.70 20.77
C PRO A 226 -12.86 -12.73 20.13
N LEU A 227 -13.82 -13.20 20.93
CA LEU A 227 -14.90 -14.07 20.46
C LEU A 227 -15.82 -13.28 19.51
N PRO A 228 -16.23 -13.86 18.36
CA PRO A 228 -17.13 -13.19 17.42
C PRO A 228 -18.42 -12.68 18.08
N GLU A 229 -19.03 -13.46 18.98
CA GLU A 229 -20.25 -13.09 19.70
C GLU A 229 -20.02 -11.88 20.62
N TYR A 230 -18.85 -11.78 21.23
CA TYR A 230 -18.49 -10.64 22.07
C TYR A 230 -18.37 -9.35 21.26
N VAL A 231 -17.71 -9.41 20.11
CA VAL A 231 -17.55 -8.25 19.21
C VAL A 231 -18.92 -7.74 18.75
N ARG A 232 -19.85 -8.65 18.39
CA ARG A 232 -21.23 -8.29 18.06
C ARG A 232 -21.98 -7.68 19.23
N THR A 233 -21.80 -8.21 20.44
CA THR A 233 -22.43 -7.67 21.66
C THR A 233 -21.92 -6.26 21.98
N LEU A 234 -20.61 -6.01 21.84
CA LEU A 234 -20.04 -4.67 22.00
C LEU A 234 -20.62 -3.67 20.99
N ALA A 235 -20.63 -4.05 19.71
CA ALA A 235 -21.23 -3.24 18.66
C ALA A 235 -22.71 -2.92 18.94
N HIS A 236 -23.47 -3.89 19.45
CA HIS A 236 -24.86 -3.68 19.86
C HIS A 236 -24.98 -2.69 21.02
N ARG A 237 -24.13 -2.79 22.05
CA ARG A 237 -24.10 -1.84 23.18
C ARG A 237 -23.74 -0.43 22.73
N TYR A 238 -22.73 -0.28 21.86
CA TYR A 238 -22.41 1.03 21.28
C TYR A 238 -23.58 1.58 20.45
N GLY A 239 -24.28 0.72 19.72
CA GLY A 239 -25.51 1.09 19.01
C GLY A 239 -26.60 1.63 19.95
N GLN A 240 -26.79 1.00 21.12
CA GLN A 240 -27.71 1.49 22.16
C GLN A 240 -27.28 2.86 22.74
N MET A 241 -25.98 3.18 22.67
CA MET A 241 -25.42 4.48 23.05
C MET A 241 -25.43 5.49 21.89
N GLY A 242 -26.06 5.19 20.77
CA GLY A 242 -26.16 6.08 19.61
C GLY A 242 -24.97 6.02 18.65
N ILE A 243 -24.08 5.02 18.77
CA ILE A 243 -22.92 4.82 17.92
C ILE A 243 -23.15 3.57 17.04
N PRO A 244 -23.77 3.70 15.85
CA PRO A 244 -24.07 2.56 15.00
C PRO A 244 -22.78 1.93 14.47
N SER A 245 -22.75 0.61 14.42
CA SER A 245 -21.66 -0.17 13.82
C SER A 245 -22.15 -0.93 12.60
N PHE A 246 -21.32 -1.00 11.58
CA PHE A 246 -21.56 -1.74 10.34
C PHE A 246 -20.54 -2.87 10.24
N PHE A 247 -20.98 -4.04 9.78
CA PHE A 247 -20.13 -5.23 9.72
C PHE A 247 -19.64 -5.48 8.30
N TYR A 248 -18.33 -5.63 8.14
CA TYR A 248 -17.67 -6.00 6.89
C TYR A 248 -16.57 -7.01 7.16
N LYS A 249 -16.12 -7.72 6.13
CA LYS A 249 -15.02 -8.68 6.26
C LYS A 249 -13.68 -7.99 6.06
N ASP A 250 -12.67 -8.43 6.80
CA ASP A 250 -11.29 -8.04 6.59
C ASP A 250 -10.59 -8.92 5.54
N ARG A 251 -9.32 -8.61 5.23
CA ARG A 251 -8.49 -9.40 4.30
C ARG A 251 -8.24 -10.85 4.74
N SER A 252 -8.57 -11.21 5.98
CA SER A 252 -8.52 -12.58 6.50
C SER A 252 -9.88 -13.28 6.43
N ASN A 253 -10.87 -12.65 5.78
CA ASN A 253 -12.25 -13.12 5.69
C ASN A 253 -12.95 -13.19 7.07
N VAL A 254 -12.48 -12.40 8.05
CA VAL A 254 -13.08 -12.29 9.39
C VAL A 254 -14.00 -11.07 9.44
N GLU A 255 -15.22 -11.25 9.96
CA GLU A 255 -16.19 -10.17 10.12
C GLU A 255 -15.76 -9.20 11.25
N ARG A 256 -15.84 -7.90 10.97
CA ARG A 256 -15.43 -6.82 11.88
C ARG A 256 -16.45 -5.68 11.92
N PRO A 257 -16.64 -5.05 13.07
CA PRO A 257 -17.44 -3.85 13.19
C PRO A 257 -16.64 -2.61 12.79
N PHE A 258 -17.30 -1.70 12.11
CA PHE A 258 -16.80 -0.39 11.71
C PHE A 258 -17.81 0.66 12.14
N THR A 259 -17.35 1.70 12.82
CA THR A 259 -18.19 2.82 13.26
C THR A 259 -17.57 4.13 12.81
N ILE A 260 -18.41 5.11 12.50
CA ILE A 260 -17.94 6.45 12.14
C ILE A 260 -18.13 7.37 13.33
N ILE A 261 -17.02 7.93 13.81
CA ILE A 261 -17.03 8.97 14.83
C ILE A 261 -17.15 10.32 14.14
N GLN A 262 -18.31 10.95 14.30
CA GLN A 262 -18.65 12.22 13.66
C GLN A 262 -18.03 13.44 14.38
N GLY A 263 -16.93 13.24 15.11
CA GLY A 263 -16.12 14.32 15.65
C GLY A 263 -15.13 14.83 14.60
N LEU A 264 -14.75 16.11 14.66
CA LEU A 264 -13.70 16.64 13.79
C LEU A 264 -12.32 16.30 14.38
N HIS A 265 -11.61 15.40 13.73
CA HIS A 265 -10.31 14.91 14.19
C HIS A 265 -9.16 15.48 13.35
N SER A 266 -8.09 15.90 14.02
CA SER A 266 -6.90 16.52 13.39
C SER A 266 -5.69 15.60 13.40
N PHE A 267 -4.81 15.75 12.42
CA PHE A 267 -3.47 15.19 12.45
C PHE A 267 -2.57 15.91 13.48
N VAL A 268 -1.45 15.28 13.87
CA VAL A 268 -0.37 15.95 14.58
C VAL A 268 0.49 16.68 13.56
N ILE A 269 0.61 18.00 13.73
CA ILE A 269 1.36 18.85 12.80
C ILE A 269 2.68 19.19 13.47
N LYS A 270 3.80 18.81 12.84
CA LYS A 270 5.14 19.26 13.25
C LYS A 270 5.64 20.40 12.35
N ASP A 271 5.46 20.23 11.05
CA ASP A 271 5.68 21.24 10.02
C ASP A 271 4.66 21.06 8.88
N ASP A 272 4.72 21.91 7.86
CA ASP A 272 3.77 21.91 6.73
C ASP A 272 3.81 20.62 5.88
N TYR A 273 4.85 19.81 6.01
CA TYR A 273 5.07 18.57 5.23
C TYR A 273 4.97 17.29 6.07
N ASP A 274 4.69 17.39 7.37
CA ASP A 274 4.53 16.24 8.26
C ASP A 274 3.09 16.13 8.79
N ALA A 275 2.54 14.92 8.74
CA ALA A 275 1.21 14.60 9.24
C ALA A 275 1.29 13.37 10.16
N GLY A 276 1.41 13.59 11.46
CA GLY A 276 1.37 12.49 12.43
C GLY A 276 -0.04 11.94 12.63
N THR A 277 -0.18 10.62 12.59
CA THR A 277 -1.47 9.91 12.61
C THR A 277 -1.93 9.49 14.01
N SER A 278 -1.12 9.73 15.06
CA SER A 278 -1.42 9.26 16.42
C SER A 278 -2.75 9.78 16.97
N ARG A 279 -3.10 11.05 16.71
CA ARG A 279 -4.41 11.64 17.09
C ARG A 279 -5.60 10.98 16.40
N ILE A 280 -5.40 10.51 15.16
CA ILE A 280 -6.43 9.79 14.41
C ILE A 280 -6.71 8.44 15.09
N HIS A 281 -5.68 7.70 15.52
CA HIS A 281 -5.88 6.47 16.30
C HIS A 281 -6.46 6.72 17.70
N GLN A 282 -6.02 7.77 18.40
CA GLN A 282 -6.53 8.14 19.74
C GLN A 282 -8.05 8.33 19.75
N SER A 283 -8.61 8.79 18.63
CA SER A 283 -10.05 8.97 18.44
C SER A 283 -10.85 7.67 18.57
N CYS A 284 -10.19 6.53 18.42
CA CYS A 284 -10.79 5.20 18.50
C CYS A 284 -10.39 4.43 19.77
N GLU A 285 -9.55 4.98 20.65
CA GLU A 285 -9.06 4.28 21.85
C GLU A 285 -10.15 4.04 22.90
N ALA A 286 -11.28 4.75 22.79
CA ALA A 286 -12.47 4.50 23.62
C ALA A 286 -13.11 3.13 23.34
N PHE A 287 -12.89 2.56 22.15
CA PHE A 287 -13.32 1.20 21.84
C PHE A 287 -12.29 0.20 22.34
N HIS A 288 -12.75 -0.93 22.86
CA HIS A 288 -11.88 -2.02 23.30
C HIS A 288 -11.03 -2.56 22.14
N HIS A 289 -9.70 -2.38 22.22
CA HIS A 289 -8.74 -2.59 21.13
C HIS A 289 -9.07 -1.81 19.85
N GLY A 290 -9.64 -0.61 20.01
CA GLY A 290 -10.05 0.24 18.92
C GLY A 290 -8.90 0.97 18.24
N TYR A 291 -8.99 1.11 16.92
CA TYR A 291 -8.08 1.90 16.12
C TYR A 291 -8.78 2.46 14.88
N ALA A 292 -8.20 3.54 14.32
CA ALA A 292 -8.67 4.12 13.08
C ALA A 292 -8.41 3.19 11.89
N ALA A 293 -9.46 2.90 11.12
CA ALA A 293 -9.43 1.98 9.99
C ALA A 293 -8.84 2.62 8.73
N THR A 294 -8.32 1.76 7.87
CA THR A 294 -7.76 2.07 6.55
C THR A 294 -8.37 1.15 5.49
N PRO A 295 -8.12 1.36 4.19
CA PRO A 295 -8.52 0.42 3.14
C PRO A 295 -7.98 -1.01 3.33
N TYR A 296 -6.89 -1.20 4.08
CA TYR A 296 -6.33 -2.53 4.38
C TYR A 296 -7.16 -3.33 5.38
N ASP A 297 -8.04 -2.68 6.14
CA ASP A 297 -8.91 -3.34 7.11
C ASP A 297 -10.15 -3.99 6.46
N PHE A 298 -10.36 -3.76 5.16
CA PHE A 298 -11.46 -4.32 4.38
C PHE A 298 -10.96 -5.38 3.42
N LEU A 299 -11.76 -6.43 3.22
CA LEU A 299 -11.55 -7.43 2.17
C LEU A 299 -11.63 -6.79 0.78
N ASN A 300 -12.60 -5.89 0.60
CA ASN A 300 -12.83 -5.13 -0.62
C ASN A 300 -12.91 -3.64 -0.30
N VAL A 301 -12.14 -2.81 -1.00
CA VAL A 301 -12.18 -1.35 -0.84
C VAL A 301 -13.58 -0.75 -1.07
N ASN A 302 -14.41 -1.42 -1.89
CA ASN A 302 -15.80 -1.00 -2.12
C ASN A 302 -16.67 -1.11 -0.85
N ASP A 303 -16.31 -1.97 0.11
CA ASP A 303 -16.98 -2.06 1.40
C ASP A 303 -16.77 -0.78 2.22
N PHE A 304 -15.59 -0.16 2.12
CA PHE A 304 -15.33 1.14 2.73
C PHE A 304 -16.17 2.24 2.06
N LYS A 305 -16.28 2.22 0.73
CA LYS A 305 -17.16 3.15 0.00
C LYS A 305 -18.64 2.97 0.39
N ASP A 306 -19.09 1.72 0.52
CA ASP A 306 -20.45 1.37 0.95
C ASP A 306 -20.73 1.82 2.39
N LEU A 307 -19.77 1.63 3.31
CA LEU A 307 -19.85 2.13 4.70
C LEU A 307 -20.14 3.63 4.72
N LEU A 308 -19.37 4.42 3.97
CA LEU A 308 -19.55 5.87 3.90
C LEU A 308 -20.92 6.25 3.33
N LYS A 309 -21.40 5.53 2.31
CA LYS A 309 -22.74 5.75 1.73
C LYS A 309 -23.86 5.44 2.73
N LYS A 310 -23.79 4.30 3.41
CA LYS A 310 -24.77 3.89 4.42
C LYS A 310 -24.81 4.85 5.61
N ALA A 311 -23.65 5.31 6.04
CA ALA A 311 -23.52 6.30 7.11
C ALA A 311 -23.84 7.74 6.67
N LYS A 312 -24.09 7.98 5.37
CA LYS A 312 -24.32 9.30 4.77
C LYS A 312 -23.18 10.29 5.05
N VAL A 313 -21.94 9.79 4.99
CA VAL A 313 -20.71 10.57 5.18
C VAL A 313 -19.96 10.66 3.85
N ASN A 314 -19.47 11.85 3.51
CA ASN A 314 -18.77 12.08 2.24
C ASN A 314 -17.27 11.79 2.32
N ILE A 315 -16.66 12.09 3.47
CA ILE A 315 -15.21 12.04 3.69
C ILE A 315 -14.88 11.71 5.14
N VAL A 316 -13.82 10.93 5.33
CA VAL A 316 -13.22 10.58 6.62
C VAL A 316 -11.71 10.71 6.56
N SER A 317 -11.07 11.15 7.65
CA SER A 317 -9.62 11.05 7.80
C SER A 317 -9.23 9.59 8.01
N VAL A 318 -8.14 9.17 7.36
CA VAL A 318 -7.52 7.86 7.58
C VAL A 318 -6.13 8.07 8.17
N PRO A 319 -5.60 7.12 8.97
CA PRO A 319 -4.25 7.24 9.52
C PRO A 319 -3.21 6.98 8.41
N GLY A 320 -3.02 7.97 7.54
CA GLY A 320 -2.04 7.92 6.48
C GLY A 320 -1.44 9.28 6.14
N ARG A 321 -0.22 9.25 5.62
CA ARG A 321 0.65 10.42 5.44
C ARG A 321 1.63 10.23 4.29
N MET A 322 2.16 11.32 3.78
CA MET A 322 3.33 11.32 2.90
C MET A 322 4.57 10.91 3.69
N LYS A 323 5.53 10.26 3.02
CA LYS A 323 6.86 9.96 3.59
C LYS A 323 7.55 11.25 4.01
N SER A 324 8.05 11.31 5.24
CA SER A 324 8.67 12.52 5.83
C SER A 324 9.89 13.04 5.07
N GLN A 325 10.58 12.17 4.32
CA GLN A 325 11.71 12.55 3.47
C GLN A 325 11.27 13.31 2.22
N ASN A 326 9.99 13.25 1.87
CA ASN A 326 9.45 13.81 0.65
C ASN A 326 8.74 15.14 0.94
N LYS A 327 9.40 16.25 0.63
CA LYS A 327 8.88 17.61 0.81
C LYS A 327 8.47 18.21 -0.54
N LEU A 328 7.50 17.58 -1.18
CA LEU A 328 7.04 18.02 -2.49
C LEU A 328 6.07 19.21 -2.36
N PRO A 329 6.41 20.39 -2.92
CA PRO A 329 5.51 21.54 -2.92
C PRO A 329 4.31 21.32 -3.85
N ASN A 330 3.26 22.10 -3.64
CA ASN A 330 2.12 22.16 -4.56
C ASN A 330 2.55 22.74 -5.92
N LEU A 331 1.81 22.38 -6.98
CA LEU A 331 2.00 22.93 -8.31
C LEU A 331 1.69 24.43 -8.32
N LYS A 332 2.43 25.20 -9.12
CA LYS A 332 2.16 26.64 -9.31
C LYS A 332 0.87 26.88 -10.10
N GLU A 333 0.53 25.97 -11.02
CA GLU A 333 -0.65 26.07 -11.86
C GLU A 333 -1.82 25.27 -11.24
N CYS A 334 -2.98 25.92 -11.15
CA CYS A 334 -4.20 25.36 -10.58
C CYS A 334 -5.07 24.61 -11.60
N SER A 335 -4.79 24.80 -12.89
CA SER A 335 -5.65 24.38 -14.00
C SER A 335 -5.36 22.97 -14.52
N ALA A 336 -4.22 22.39 -14.15
CA ALA A 336 -3.80 21.06 -14.57
C ALA A 336 -3.61 20.15 -13.35
N ARG A 337 -4.23 18.96 -13.39
CA ARG A 337 -3.93 17.87 -12.45
C ARG A 337 -2.46 17.46 -12.58
N ASP A 338 -1.87 16.96 -11.51
CA ASP A 338 -0.48 16.45 -11.57
C ASP A 338 -0.43 15.28 -12.58
N PRO A 339 0.28 15.40 -13.71
CA PRO A 339 0.36 14.31 -14.69
C PRO A 339 1.05 13.05 -14.13
N ARG A 340 1.76 13.18 -13.01
CA ARG A 340 2.46 12.09 -12.30
C ARG A 340 1.70 11.59 -11.07
N PHE A 341 0.39 11.89 -10.95
CA PHE A 341 -0.37 11.51 -9.76
C PHE A 341 -0.24 10.03 -9.40
N LYS A 342 -0.22 9.12 -10.40
CA LYS A 342 -0.06 7.67 -10.15
C LYS A 342 1.28 7.34 -9.52
N ASP A 343 2.38 7.88 -10.04
CA ASP A 343 3.74 7.61 -9.54
C ASP A 343 3.89 8.10 -8.08
N GLN A 344 3.20 9.19 -7.75
CA GLN A 344 3.20 9.78 -6.42
C GLN A 344 2.49 8.93 -5.35
N ARG A 345 1.64 7.97 -5.73
CA ARG A 345 0.94 7.08 -4.77
C ARG A 345 1.92 6.28 -3.90
N THR A 346 3.08 5.94 -4.45
CA THR A 346 4.18 5.25 -3.75
C THR A 346 4.80 6.08 -2.61
N GLN A 347 4.52 7.37 -2.56
CA GLN A 347 5.05 8.30 -1.57
C GLN A 347 4.17 8.40 -0.33
N PHE A 348 2.99 7.78 -0.34
CA PHE A 348 2.07 7.77 0.78
C PHE A 348 2.08 6.42 1.51
N LEU A 349 1.93 6.50 2.82
CA LEU A 349 1.90 5.36 3.74
C LEU A 349 0.64 5.43 4.60
N PHE A 350 0.12 4.26 4.96
CA PHE A 350 -0.80 4.05 6.07
C PHE A 350 -0.01 3.63 7.30
N ASP A 351 -0.39 4.22 8.43
CA ASP A 351 0.07 3.85 9.76
C ASP A 351 -0.99 2.91 10.37
N LEU A 352 -0.75 1.60 10.30
CA LEU A 352 -1.68 0.56 10.78
C LEU A 352 -1.36 0.22 12.23
N LYS A 353 -2.32 0.41 13.14
CA LYS A 353 -2.11 0.12 14.57
C LYS A 353 -2.19 -1.39 14.82
N LYS A 354 -1.06 -2.01 15.17
CA LYS A 354 -0.98 -3.45 15.47
C LYS A 354 -1.38 -3.77 16.90
N ASP A 355 -0.96 -2.92 17.83
CA ASP A 355 -1.29 -3.00 19.25
C ASP A 355 -1.27 -1.59 19.87
N LYS A 356 -1.36 -1.48 21.20
CA LYS A 356 -1.40 -0.17 21.89
C LYS A 356 -0.14 0.67 21.64
N LYS A 357 1.02 0.05 21.37
CA LYS A 357 2.33 0.71 21.24
C LYS A 357 2.93 0.63 19.83
N THR A 358 2.55 -0.37 19.03
CA THR A 358 3.18 -0.66 17.74
C THR A 358 2.32 -0.24 16.55
N VAL A 359 2.94 0.47 15.61
CA VAL A 359 2.37 0.84 14.31
C VAL A 359 3.18 0.16 13.20
N ILE A 360 2.49 -0.37 12.19
CA ILE A 360 3.06 -0.95 10.98
C ILE A 360 2.82 0.05 9.84
N GLU A 361 3.87 0.41 9.11
CA GLU A 361 3.74 1.22 7.89
C GLU A 361 3.40 0.33 6.69
N LYS A 362 2.43 0.74 5.87
CA LYS A 362 2.09 0.11 4.59
C LYS A 362 1.93 1.12 3.47
N THR A 363 2.40 0.80 2.28
CA THR A 363 2.29 1.72 1.15
C THR A 363 0.84 1.91 0.73
N ALA A 364 0.47 3.12 0.34
CA ALA A 364 -0.82 3.38 -0.28
C ALA A 364 -0.76 3.20 -1.81
N LYS A 365 0.15 2.39 -2.36
CA LYS A 365 0.42 2.37 -3.81
C LYS A 365 -0.70 1.79 -4.68
N GLU A 366 -1.57 0.97 -4.12
CA GLU A 366 -2.55 0.21 -4.90
C GLU A 366 -3.60 1.14 -5.53
N ASP A 367 -3.72 1.11 -6.87
CA ASP A 367 -4.64 1.96 -7.63
C ASP A 367 -6.09 1.83 -7.17
N ILE A 368 -6.49 0.65 -6.68
CA ILE A 368 -7.84 0.37 -6.18
C ILE A 368 -8.23 1.25 -4.98
N PHE A 369 -7.27 1.78 -4.23
CA PHE A 369 -7.55 2.64 -3.09
C PHE A 369 -7.96 4.03 -3.51
N TRP A 370 -7.35 4.58 -4.56
CA TRP A 370 -7.43 5.99 -4.90
C TRP A 370 -8.67 6.36 -5.68
N ALA A 371 -9.14 7.58 -5.43
CA ALA A 371 -10.02 8.25 -6.38
C ALA A 371 -9.22 8.59 -7.65
N ASP A 372 -9.92 8.68 -8.77
CA ASP A 372 -9.28 9.01 -10.05
C ASP A 372 -8.67 10.42 -10.02
N GLY A 373 -7.45 10.55 -10.53
CA GLY A 373 -6.67 11.80 -10.53
C GLY A 373 -5.92 12.14 -9.23
N PHE A 374 -5.98 11.29 -8.19
CA PHE A 374 -5.29 11.53 -6.91
C PHE A 374 -4.06 10.62 -6.70
N PRO A 375 -3.02 11.06 -5.95
CA PRO A 375 -2.89 12.33 -5.24
C PRO A 375 -2.79 13.55 -6.16
N ASP A 376 -3.47 14.63 -5.78
CA ASP A 376 -3.63 15.83 -6.57
C ASP A 376 -2.94 17.01 -5.89
N ARG A 377 -1.69 17.28 -6.26
CA ARG A 377 -0.92 18.41 -5.72
C ARG A 377 -1.19 19.73 -6.46
N THR A 378 -2.40 19.94 -6.95
CA THR A 378 -2.84 21.24 -7.47
C THR A 378 -2.49 22.37 -6.52
N CYS A 379 -2.34 23.59 -7.07
CA CYS A 379 -2.02 24.78 -6.30
C CYS A 379 -2.86 24.89 -5.01
N GLY A 380 -2.25 25.34 -3.92
CA GLY A 380 -2.91 25.49 -2.64
C GLY A 380 -1.97 26.04 -1.57
N ASP A 381 -2.55 26.62 -0.53
CA ASP A 381 -1.80 27.33 0.53
C ASP A 381 -0.96 26.40 1.40
N MET A 382 -1.33 25.11 1.49
CA MET A 382 -0.61 24.10 2.27
C MET A 382 -0.38 22.82 1.46
N PRO A 383 0.79 22.17 1.62
CA PRO A 383 1.07 20.86 1.03
C PRO A 383 0.03 19.81 1.43
N ARG A 384 -0.34 18.95 0.48
CA ARG A 384 -1.25 17.81 0.70
C ARG A 384 -0.47 16.57 1.12
N VAL A 385 -0.28 16.43 2.43
CA VAL A 385 0.61 15.40 3.02
C VAL A 385 -0.11 14.42 3.94
N ALA A 386 -1.41 14.58 4.16
CA ALA A 386 -2.25 13.65 4.90
C ALA A 386 -3.23 12.92 3.97
N LEU A 387 -3.87 11.86 4.46
CA LEU A 387 -4.81 11.06 3.67
C LEU A 387 -6.24 11.12 4.23
N ALA A 388 -7.20 11.16 3.32
CA ALA A 388 -8.62 10.98 3.61
C ALA A 388 -9.26 10.01 2.62
N PHE A 389 -10.36 9.38 3.04
CA PHE A 389 -11.13 8.46 2.19
C PHE A 389 -12.51 9.05 1.92
N THR A 390 -12.93 9.01 0.66
CA THR A 390 -14.22 9.50 0.19
C THR A 390 -15.06 8.37 -0.40
N GLN A 391 -16.31 8.66 -0.74
CA GLN A 391 -17.15 7.71 -1.49
C GLN A 391 -16.60 7.35 -2.87
N ALA A 392 -15.68 8.15 -3.44
CA ALA A 392 -15.01 7.86 -4.71
C ALA A 392 -13.70 7.07 -4.52
N GLY A 393 -13.04 7.21 -3.37
CA GLY A 393 -11.76 6.59 -3.04
C GLY A 393 -10.88 7.49 -2.16
N LEU A 394 -9.64 7.07 -1.97
CA LEU A 394 -8.59 7.75 -1.22
C LEU A 394 -8.13 9.02 -1.95
N ILE A 395 -7.90 10.08 -1.18
CA ILE A 395 -7.40 11.37 -1.65
C ILE A 395 -6.33 11.87 -0.68
N ASP A 396 -5.44 12.73 -1.16
CA ASP A 396 -4.53 13.51 -0.34
C ASP A 396 -5.17 14.84 0.09
N ILE A 397 -4.88 15.23 1.33
CA ILE A 397 -5.42 16.43 1.97
C ILE A 397 -4.32 17.16 2.76
N PRO A 398 -4.47 18.47 3.02
CA PRO A 398 -3.59 19.19 3.93
C PRO A 398 -3.64 18.60 5.35
N ASN A 399 -2.52 18.63 6.07
CA ASN A 399 -2.44 18.12 7.45
C ASN A 399 -3.29 18.92 8.47
N ILE A 400 -3.69 20.14 8.13
CA ILE A 400 -4.61 20.97 8.94
C ILE A 400 -6.08 20.55 8.81
N ALA A 401 -6.43 19.74 7.80
CA ALA A 401 -7.80 19.31 7.58
C ALA A 401 -8.33 18.48 8.75
N ARG A 402 -9.61 18.68 9.07
CA ARG A 402 -10.30 17.97 10.14
C ARG A 402 -11.54 17.29 9.60
N HIS A 403 -11.60 15.98 9.74
CA HIS A 403 -12.73 15.17 9.28
C HIS A 403 -13.10 14.10 10.31
N PHE A 404 -14.20 13.41 10.05
CA PHE A 404 -14.65 12.24 10.80
C PHE A 404 -13.66 11.10 10.66
N VAL A 405 -13.71 10.12 11.56
CA VAL A 405 -12.82 8.95 11.53
C VAL A 405 -13.65 7.68 11.54
N VAL A 406 -13.24 6.69 10.75
CA VAL A 406 -13.77 5.33 10.89
C VAL A 406 -12.93 4.58 11.91
N CYS A 407 -13.58 4.11 12.95
CA CYS A 407 -12.99 3.24 13.95
C CYS A 407 -13.42 1.80 13.70
N THR A 408 -12.49 0.87 13.89
CA THR A 408 -12.77 -0.56 14.04
C THR A 408 -12.21 -1.04 15.38
N PHE A 409 -12.71 -2.16 15.87
CA PHE A 409 -12.32 -2.73 17.16
C PHE A 409 -12.46 -4.25 17.18
N GLY A 410 -11.82 -4.90 18.15
CA GLY A 410 -11.71 -6.35 18.23
C GLY A 410 -10.29 -6.82 17.91
N SER A 411 -10.13 -7.80 17.01
CA SER A 411 -8.81 -8.34 16.68
C SER A 411 -7.90 -7.23 16.12
N PRO A 412 -6.58 -7.29 16.28
CA PRO A 412 -5.69 -6.38 15.57
C PRO A 412 -5.72 -6.63 14.04
N PRO A 413 -5.24 -5.68 13.22
CA PRO A 413 -5.18 -5.84 11.76
C PRO A 413 -4.22 -6.98 11.40
N ASN A 414 -4.70 -7.95 10.61
CA ASN A 414 -3.87 -9.05 10.13
C ASN A 414 -3.09 -8.64 8.88
N VAL A 415 -2.16 -7.70 9.05
CA VAL A 415 -1.31 -7.20 7.99
C VAL A 415 0.14 -7.55 8.32
N LYS A 416 0.80 -8.29 7.43
CA LYS A 416 2.23 -8.59 7.57
C LYS A 416 3.03 -7.29 7.47
N PRO A 417 4.05 -7.06 8.32
CA PRO A 417 4.95 -5.93 8.16
C PRO A 417 5.52 -5.86 6.73
N ASP A 418 5.66 -4.66 6.17
CA ASP A 418 6.39 -4.46 4.91
C ASP A 418 7.87 -4.80 5.16
N ASP A 419 8.36 -5.87 4.53
CA ASP A 419 9.77 -6.26 4.56
C ASP A 419 10.64 -5.38 3.64
N GLY A 420 10.03 -4.39 2.99
CA GLY A 420 10.64 -3.51 2.00
C GLY A 420 10.33 -3.92 0.56
N SER A 421 9.77 -5.11 0.33
CA SER A 421 9.43 -5.59 -1.02
C SER A 421 8.31 -4.80 -1.67
N GLU A 422 7.40 -4.23 -0.88
CA GLU A 422 6.31 -3.42 -1.41
C GLU A 422 6.80 -2.05 -1.90
N ARG A 423 8.04 -1.67 -1.59
CA ARG A 423 8.67 -0.40 -2.01
C ARG A 423 9.27 -0.48 -3.41
N CYS A 424 9.36 -1.66 -3.99
CA CYS A 424 9.95 -1.86 -5.31
C CYS A 424 8.99 -1.45 -6.43
N HIS A 425 9.57 -0.96 -7.53
CA HIS A 425 8.84 -0.79 -8.77
C HIS A 425 8.23 -2.12 -9.24
N ALA A 426 7.11 -2.11 -9.98
CA ALA A 426 6.46 -3.34 -10.44
C ALA A 426 7.35 -4.22 -11.34
N ALA A 427 8.30 -3.60 -12.03
CA ALA A 427 9.33 -4.26 -12.83
C ALA A 427 10.63 -4.59 -12.06
N ALA A 428 10.62 -4.50 -10.73
CA ALA A 428 11.72 -4.85 -9.85
C ALA A 428 11.39 -6.02 -8.91
N ASP A 429 12.43 -6.78 -8.55
CA ASP A 429 12.39 -7.82 -7.53
C ASP A 429 13.06 -7.33 -6.25
N PHE A 430 12.56 -7.78 -5.10
CA PHE A 430 13.17 -7.49 -3.80
C PHE A 430 14.15 -8.61 -3.42
N ILE A 431 15.44 -8.29 -3.43
CA ILE A 431 16.51 -9.26 -3.21
C ILE A 431 17.47 -8.69 -2.16
N ASN A 432 17.69 -9.44 -1.06
CA ASN A 432 18.62 -9.08 0.02
C ASN A 432 18.39 -7.69 0.62
N GLY A 433 17.14 -7.31 0.84
CA GLY A 433 16.80 -6.01 1.45
C GLY A 433 16.84 -4.82 0.47
N GLN A 434 17.04 -5.06 -0.83
CA GLN A 434 17.10 -4.02 -1.86
C GLN A 434 16.21 -4.36 -3.05
N CYS A 435 15.59 -3.33 -3.62
CA CYS A 435 14.87 -3.46 -4.89
C CYS A 435 15.88 -3.48 -6.04
N LYS A 436 15.68 -4.38 -6.99
CA LYS A 436 16.49 -4.47 -8.21
C LYS A 436 15.55 -4.62 -9.40
N CYS A 437 15.62 -3.71 -10.37
CA CYS A 437 14.95 -3.91 -11.64
C CYS A 437 15.36 -5.27 -12.22
N LYS A 438 14.42 -5.99 -12.86
CA LYS A 438 14.69 -7.31 -13.46
C LYS A 438 15.90 -7.30 -14.39
N ASN A 439 16.15 -6.16 -15.01
CA ASN A 439 17.39 -5.85 -15.72
C ASN A 439 17.97 -4.54 -15.18
N GLU A 440 19.25 -4.57 -14.81
CA GLU A 440 19.95 -3.41 -14.24
C GLU A 440 19.99 -2.22 -15.21
N LYS A 441 20.00 -2.47 -16.52
CA LYS A 441 19.97 -1.41 -17.54
C LYS A 441 18.63 -0.68 -17.62
N ASP A 442 17.58 -1.24 -17.03
CA ASP A 442 16.25 -0.63 -17.00
C ASP A 442 16.05 0.22 -15.74
N ASP A 443 16.96 0.20 -14.78
CA ASP A 443 16.95 1.14 -13.65
C ASP A 443 17.20 2.56 -14.17
N ILE A 444 16.37 3.53 -13.76
CA ILE A 444 16.46 4.92 -14.24
C ILE A 444 17.84 5.55 -14.04
N ARG A 445 18.60 5.07 -13.04
CA ARG A 445 19.94 5.58 -12.74
C ARG A 445 20.98 5.14 -13.78
N PHE A 446 20.79 3.95 -14.34
CA PHE A 446 21.73 3.30 -15.25
C PHE A 446 21.28 3.31 -16.70
N THR A 447 19.99 3.46 -16.96
CA THR A 447 19.45 3.42 -18.31
C THR A 447 20.07 4.49 -19.21
N LYS A 448 20.37 4.08 -20.44
CA LYS A 448 20.75 4.98 -21.54
C LYS A 448 19.58 5.26 -22.48
N GLN A 449 18.41 4.66 -22.22
CA GLN A 449 17.23 4.78 -23.07
C GLN A 449 16.54 6.14 -22.90
N PHE A 450 16.76 6.81 -21.77
CA PHE A 450 16.21 8.13 -21.46
C PHE A 450 17.29 9.13 -21.09
N ILE A 451 16.99 10.40 -21.36
CA ILE A 451 17.77 11.52 -20.85
C ILE A 451 17.49 11.64 -19.36
N LYS A 452 18.50 11.36 -18.53
CA LYS A 452 18.40 11.41 -17.07
C LYS A 452 18.34 12.85 -16.57
N LYS A 453 17.45 13.11 -15.61
CA LYS A 453 17.43 14.35 -14.82
C LYS A 453 18.39 14.23 -13.64
N GLU A 454 18.81 15.37 -13.08
CA GLU A 454 19.63 15.42 -11.85
C GLU A 454 18.94 14.68 -10.69
N GLU A 455 17.63 14.85 -10.56
CA GLU A 455 16.79 14.22 -9.53
C GLU A 455 16.80 12.68 -9.62
N ASP A 456 16.96 12.12 -10.81
CA ASP A 456 16.89 10.68 -11.04
C ASP A 456 18.04 9.92 -10.35
N LYS A 457 19.15 10.61 -10.06
CA LYS A 457 20.31 10.06 -9.34
C LYS A 457 20.01 9.83 -7.86
N ASN A 458 19.00 10.50 -7.29
CA ASN A 458 18.70 10.47 -5.86
C ASN A 458 17.78 9.32 -5.46
N TYR A 459 17.21 8.59 -6.43
CA TYR A 459 16.39 7.42 -6.14
C TYR A 459 17.24 6.23 -5.68
N ALA A 460 16.69 5.41 -4.80
CA ALA A 460 17.28 4.14 -4.44
C ALA A 460 17.15 3.14 -5.62
N PRO A 461 18.07 2.15 -5.74
CA PRO A 461 17.96 1.08 -6.73
C PRO A 461 16.56 0.45 -6.82
N GLY A 462 16.09 0.18 -8.03
CA GLY A 462 14.82 -0.53 -8.26
C GLY A 462 13.55 0.21 -7.81
N THR A 463 13.66 1.50 -7.47
CA THR A 463 12.50 2.34 -7.09
C THR A 463 11.75 2.84 -8.32
N LEU A 464 12.47 3.13 -9.41
CA LEU A 464 11.92 3.39 -10.74
C LEU A 464 12.66 2.51 -11.75
N CYS A 465 11.89 1.75 -12.53
CA CYS A 465 12.42 0.91 -13.60
C CYS A 465 11.66 1.24 -14.87
N VAL A 466 12.39 1.41 -15.96
CA VAL A 466 11.83 1.47 -17.29
C VAL A 466 11.06 0.18 -17.56
N ASP A 467 9.75 0.31 -17.68
CA ASP A 467 8.87 -0.74 -18.16
C ASP A 467 8.44 -0.39 -19.58
N CYS A 468 9.13 -1.00 -20.54
CA CYS A 468 8.74 -0.93 -21.93
C CYS A 468 7.58 -1.89 -22.17
N THR A 469 6.42 -1.35 -22.54
CA THR A 469 5.27 -2.16 -22.90
C THR A 469 5.67 -3.21 -23.95
N ARG A 470 5.15 -4.44 -23.81
CA ARG A 470 5.41 -5.51 -24.80
C ARG A 470 4.81 -5.17 -26.17
N ASP A 471 3.81 -4.30 -26.20
CA ASP A 471 3.25 -3.80 -27.44
C ASP A 471 4.15 -2.72 -28.02
N ARG A 472 5.04 -3.13 -28.93
CA ARG A 472 5.93 -2.23 -29.65
C ARG A 472 5.38 -1.82 -31.00
N THR A 473 4.09 -2.01 -31.27
CA THR A 473 3.50 -1.70 -32.57
C THR A 473 3.17 -0.21 -32.67
N PHE A 474 3.58 0.41 -33.77
CA PHE A 474 3.30 1.82 -34.07
C PHE A 474 2.58 1.94 -35.40
N ASP A 475 1.57 2.79 -35.46
CA ASP A 475 1.06 3.32 -36.72
C ASP A 475 1.80 4.62 -37.03
N VAL A 476 2.50 4.66 -38.16
CA VAL A 476 3.31 5.82 -38.56
C VAL A 476 2.87 6.30 -39.93
N VAL A 477 2.47 7.56 -40.04
CA VAL A 477 2.25 8.21 -41.33
C VAL A 477 3.43 9.10 -41.64
N ILE A 478 4.02 8.96 -42.82
CA ILE A 478 5.14 9.79 -43.29
C ILE A 478 4.68 10.59 -44.50
N ILE A 479 4.71 11.91 -44.38
CA ILE A 479 4.30 12.84 -45.43
C ILE A 479 5.56 13.44 -46.06
N PHE A 480 5.74 13.22 -47.36
CA PHE A 480 6.84 13.76 -48.16
C PHE A 480 6.37 14.95 -48.99
N ASP A 481 7.08 16.06 -48.86
CA ASP A 481 6.90 17.22 -49.72
C ASP A 481 7.71 17.08 -51.02
N HIS A 482 7.01 16.78 -52.12
CA HIS A 482 7.61 16.63 -53.45
C HIS A 482 7.34 17.86 -54.33
N SER A 483 7.13 19.03 -53.73
CA SER A 483 6.90 20.27 -54.47
C SER A 483 8.12 20.78 -55.26
N SER A 484 9.34 20.35 -54.91
CA SER A 484 10.56 20.83 -55.58
C SER A 484 10.58 20.51 -57.07
N SER A 485 11.01 21.47 -57.88
CA SER A 485 11.26 21.28 -59.31
C SER A 485 12.56 20.53 -59.61
N SER A 486 13.37 20.27 -58.57
CA SER A 486 14.62 19.52 -58.67
C SER A 486 14.40 18.06 -58.29
N TRP A 487 14.61 17.15 -59.25
CA TRP A 487 14.57 15.71 -58.99
C TRP A 487 15.58 15.27 -57.92
N ARG A 488 16.71 15.99 -57.79
CA ARG A 488 17.72 15.70 -56.75
C ARG A 488 17.19 15.97 -55.36
N ASP A 489 16.38 17.01 -55.21
CA ASP A 489 15.79 17.40 -53.92
C ASP A 489 14.72 16.41 -53.49
N VAL A 490 13.80 16.07 -54.41
CA VAL A 490 12.80 15.03 -54.19
C VAL A 490 13.46 13.69 -53.83
N ARG A 491 14.52 13.30 -54.55
CA ARG A 491 15.28 12.08 -54.26
C ARG A 491 15.96 12.13 -52.89
N MET A 492 16.47 13.27 -52.48
CA MET A 492 17.11 13.46 -51.17
C MET A 492 16.09 13.34 -50.03
N THR A 493 14.96 14.04 -50.12
CA THR A 493 13.88 13.98 -49.14
C THR A 493 13.30 12.56 -49.02
N THR A 494 13.19 11.86 -50.15
CA THR A 494 12.80 10.44 -50.17
C THR A 494 13.88 9.52 -49.56
N ARG A 495 15.17 9.79 -49.79
CA ARG A 495 16.27 9.00 -49.22
C ARG A 495 16.38 9.11 -47.70
N ILE A 496 15.92 10.19 -47.08
CA ILE A 496 15.89 10.31 -45.61
C ILE A 496 15.06 9.18 -44.99
N PHE A 497 13.94 8.82 -45.64
CA PHE A 497 13.12 7.70 -45.20
C PHE A 497 13.85 6.36 -45.19
N VAL A 498 14.81 6.16 -46.11
CA VAL A 498 15.58 4.91 -46.17
C VAL A 498 16.31 4.62 -44.87
N ASN A 499 16.68 5.66 -44.14
CA ASN A 499 17.38 5.47 -42.89
C ASN A 499 16.44 5.32 -41.68
N PHE A 500 15.20 5.83 -41.76
CA PHE A 500 14.16 5.54 -40.75
C PHE A 500 13.76 4.05 -40.71
N LYS A 501 14.18 3.25 -41.69
CA LYS A 501 13.93 1.81 -41.73
C LYS A 501 14.33 1.12 -40.42
N ILE A 502 15.52 1.41 -39.88
CA ILE A 502 16.03 0.75 -38.67
C ILE A 502 15.15 1.02 -37.44
N PRO A 503 14.84 2.28 -37.07
CA PRO A 503 13.95 2.52 -35.93
C PRO A 503 12.53 2.00 -36.18
N LEU A 504 11.93 2.21 -37.36
CA LEU A 504 10.56 1.75 -37.65
C LEU A 504 10.45 0.22 -37.60
N ALA A 505 11.49 -0.50 -38.03
CA ALA A 505 11.61 -1.94 -37.91
C ALA A 505 11.65 -2.44 -36.46
N ALA A 506 12.49 -1.80 -35.64
CA ALA A 506 12.68 -2.15 -34.24
C ALA A 506 11.38 -2.02 -33.43
N PHE A 507 10.45 -1.20 -33.91
CA PHE A 507 9.12 -0.96 -33.36
C PHE A 507 7.99 -1.47 -34.27
N TYR A 508 8.21 -2.55 -35.03
CA TYR A 508 7.18 -3.29 -35.78
C TYR A 508 6.13 -2.39 -36.47
N SER A 509 6.59 -1.30 -37.10
CA SER A 509 5.70 -0.20 -37.44
C SER A 509 4.88 -0.49 -38.69
N HIS A 510 3.59 -0.13 -38.65
CA HIS A 510 2.72 0.01 -39.80
C HIS A 510 2.92 1.38 -40.39
N VAL A 511 3.57 1.45 -41.56
CA VAL A 511 3.99 2.72 -42.13
C VAL A 511 3.16 3.03 -43.36
N ARG A 512 2.51 4.18 -43.35
CA ARG A 512 1.81 4.73 -44.50
C ARG A 512 2.58 5.93 -45.02
N THR A 513 2.93 5.91 -46.30
CA THR A 513 3.61 7.03 -46.95
C THR A 513 2.62 7.84 -47.76
N MET A 514 2.75 9.15 -47.68
CA MET A 514 1.94 10.11 -48.40
C MET A 514 2.84 11.10 -49.12
N GLN A 515 2.48 11.51 -50.32
CA GLN A 515 3.20 12.53 -51.07
C GLN A 515 2.30 13.73 -51.32
N ILE A 516 2.85 14.91 -51.12
CA ILE A 516 2.15 16.17 -51.39
C ILE A 516 2.89 16.98 -52.45
N ARG A 517 2.10 17.69 -53.25
CA ARG A 517 2.54 18.67 -54.26
C ARG A 517 1.66 19.92 -54.17
N GLU A 518 1.78 20.84 -55.11
CA GLU A 518 1.01 22.09 -55.16
C GLU A 518 -0.52 21.91 -55.17
N ASN A 519 -0.99 20.75 -55.66
CA ASN A 519 -2.41 20.42 -55.73
C ASN A 519 -2.92 19.61 -54.52
N GLY A 520 -2.07 19.30 -53.55
CA GLY A 520 -2.39 18.49 -52.37
C GLY A 520 -1.80 17.10 -52.42
N LEU A 521 -2.50 16.14 -51.80
CA LEU A 521 -2.11 14.73 -51.74
C LEU A 521 -2.13 14.11 -53.14
N THR A 522 -0.97 13.63 -53.61
CA THR A 522 -0.81 13.01 -54.94
C THR A 522 -0.59 11.51 -54.86
N HIS A 523 -0.11 11.00 -53.72
CA HIS A 523 0.11 9.58 -53.51
C HIS A 523 -0.18 9.20 -52.06
N ASP A 524 -0.75 8.01 -51.85
CA ASP A 524 -1.00 7.40 -50.54
C ASP A 524 -0.77 5.90 -50.66
N SER A 525 0.18 5.36 -49.89
CA SER A 525 0.47 3.94 -49.85
C SER A 525 0.66 3.44 -48.43
N LYS A 526 0.13 2.25 -48.14
CA LYS A 526 0.26 1.60 -46.82
C LYS A 526 1.18 0.39 -46.94
N ARG A 527 2.15 0.28 -46.03
CA ARG A 527 3.01 -0.90 -45.87
C ARG A 527 3.13 -1.30 -44.40
N PHE A 528 3.54 -2.54 -44.18
CA PHE A 528 3.76 -3.09 -42.86
C PHE A 528 5.17 -3.66 -42.76
N PHE A 529 5.92 -3.25 -41.74
CA PHE A 529 7.25 -3.78 -41.47
C PHE A 529 7.18 -4.93 -40.48
N LYS A 530 7.32 -6.16 -40.97
CA LYS A 530 7.42 -7.35 -40.12
C LYS A 530 8.88 -7.58 -39.74
N GLY A 531 9.18 -7.37 -38.45
CA GLY A 531 10.53 -7.39 -37.92
C GLY A 531 11.18 -8.77 -37.90
N GLU A 532 12.12 -8.99 -38.82
CA GLU A 532 13.32 -9.79 -38.61
C GLU A 532 14.50 -8.99 -39.18
N LEU A 533 15.49 -8.67 -38.35
CA LEU A 533 16.63 -7.82 -38.71
C LEU A 533 17.39 -8.39 -39.95
N ASP A 534 17.36 -9.71 -40.14
CA ASP A 534 18.01 -10.41 -41.26
C ASP A 534 17.34 -10.19 -42.62
N ILE A 535 16.07 -9.74 -42.64
CA ILE A 535 15.36 -9.40 -43.88
C ILE A 535 15.67 -7.95 -44.30
N PHE A 536 16.06 -7.08 -43.36
CA PHE A 536 16.32 -5.65 -43.63
C PHE A 536 17.50 -5.36 -44.56
N LEU A 537 18.49 -6.24 -44.62
CA LEU A 537 19.66 -6.09 -45.49
C LEU A 537 19.40 -6.49 -46.95
N LYS A 538 18.19 -6.96 -47.31
CA LYS A 538 17.90 -7.56 -48.62
C LYS A 538 16.83 -6.86 -49.47
N PHE A 539 16.22 -5.78 -48.99
CA PHE A 539 15.12 -5.11 -49.70
C PHE A 539 15.60 -3.97 -50.61
N ASN A 540 15.08 -3.91 -51.84
CA ASN A 540 15.31 -2.82 -52.80
C ASN A 540 14.26 -1.70 -52.64
N ASP A 541 14.48 -0.50 -53.20
CA ASP A 541 13.58 0.66 -53.11
C ASP A 541 12.11 0.35 -53.50
N GLU A 542 11.90 -0.58 -54.44
CA GLU A 542 10.57 -1.06 -54.88
C GLU A 542 9.81 -1.83 -53.79
N ASP A 543 10.52 -2.53 -52.91
CA ASP A 543 9.95 -3.22 -51.74
C ASP A 543 9.50 -2.26 -50.63
N TYR A 544 9.73 -0.96 -50.82
CA TYR A 544 9.23 0.11 -49.95
C TYR A 544 8.12 0.94 -50.60
N GLY A 545 7.70 0.57 -51.82
CA GLY A 545 6.64 1.27 -52.56
C GLY A 545 7.13 2.49 -53.31
N ILE A 546 8.42 2.79 -53.16
CA ILE A 546 9.09 3.90 -53.84
C ILE A 546 9.48 3.42 -55.24
N GLY A 547 8.51 3.46 -56.15
CA GLY A 547 8.75 3.28 -57.59
C GLY A 547 9.17 4.59 -58.26
N ASP A 548 9.47 4.57 -59.57
CA ASP A 548 9.92 5.75 -60.32
C ASP A 548 8.98 6.97 -60.18
N GLN A 549 7.68 6.71 -60.09
CA GLN A 549 6.63 7.72 -59.82
C GLN A 549 6.82 8.50 -58.50
N HIS A 550 7.59 7.97 -57.55
CA HIS A 550 7.93 8.65 -56.29
C HIS A 550 9.09 9.63 -56.44
N TYR A 551 9.86 9.57 -57.53
CA TYR A 551 10.98 10.47 -57.79
C TYR A 551 10.64 11.62 -58.73
N GLU A 552 9.38 11.74 -59.13
CA GLU A 552 8.88 12.82 -59.95
C GLU A 552 8.96 14.17 -59.22
N ALA A 553 9.66 15.12 -59.84
CA ALA A 553 9.71 16.50 -59.39
C ALA A 553 8.37 17.22 -59.59
N GLY A 554 8.04 18.12 -58.67
CA GLY A 554 6.90 19.02 -58.76
C GLY A 554 7.17 20.25 -59.61
N SER A 555 6.27 21.23 -59.56
CA SER A 555 6.43 22.49 -60.32
C SER A 555 7.32 23.54 -59.65
N GLY A 556 7.86 23.26 -58.45
CA GLY A 556 8.57 24.23 -57.61
C GLY A 556 7.63 25.15 -56.81
N LYS A 557 6.32 24.96 -56.91
CA LYS A 557 5.32 25.72 -56.15
C LYS A 557 5.04 25.06 -54.79
N PRO A 558 4.84 25.81 -53.69
CA PRO A 558 4.63 25.25 -52.37
C PRO A 558 3.50 24.21 -52.32
N ALA A 559 3.71 23.11 -51.60
CA ALA A 559 2.70 22.06 -51.47
C ALA A 559 1.46 22.51 -50.69
N LYS A 560 0.37 21.74 -50.80
CA LYS A 560 -0.80 21.82 -49.91
C LYS A 560 -0.81 20.64 -48.94
N LEU A 561 -0.78 20.93 -47.64
CA LEU A 561 -0.62 19.95 -46.57
C LEU A 561 -1.96 19.53 -45.93
N ARG A 562 -2.96 20.41 -45.91
CA ARG A 562 -4.20 20.21 -45.15
C ARG A 562 -4.90 18.90 -45.51
N GLY A 563 -5.10 18.63 -46.80
CA GLY A 563 -5.80 17.41 -47.25
C GLY A 563 -5.04 16.12 -46.91
N ALA A 564 -3.71 16.17 -46.92
CA ALA A 564 -2.88 15.04 -46.50
C ALA A 564 -2.97 14.80 -44.99
N LEU A 565 -2.99 15.86 -44.17
CA LEU A 565 -3.16 15.73 -42.71
C LEU A 565 -4.54 15.18 -42.33
N GLU A 566 -5.60 15.64 -43.00
CA GLU A 566 -6.96 15.12 -42.77
C GLU A 566 -7.03 13.61 -43.09
N THR A 567 -6.44 13.21 -44.21
CA THR A 567 -6.33 11.80 -44.61
C THR A 567 -5.46 11.01 -43.64
N ALA A 568 -4.31 11.56 -43.24
CA ALA A 568 -3.38 10.94 -42.31
C ALA A 568 -4.03 10.67 -40.96
N TYR A 569 -4.74 11.64 -40.39
CA TYR A 569 -5.42 11.47 -39.11
C TYR A 569 -6.59 10.50 -39.18
N THR A 570 -7.43 10.61 -40.21
CA THR A 570 -8.55 9.67 -40.39
C THR A 570 -8.01 8.24 -40.43
N LYS A 571 -6.96 8.01 -41.21
CA LYS A 571 -6.39 6.68 -41.42
C LYS A 571 -5.62 6.19 -40.20
N ILE A 572 -4.82 7.03 -39.55
CA ILE A 572 -4.05 6.62 -38.39
C ILE A 572 -4.97 6.33 -37.19
N VAL A 573 -6.11 7.00 -37.07
CA VAL A 573 -7.11 6.73 -36.01
C VAL A 573 -7.88 5.44 -36.27
N GLU A 574 -8.18 5.11 -37.52
CA GLU A 574 -8.83 3.84 -37.91
C GLU A 574 -7.97 2.61 -37.58
N GLU A 575 -6.65 2.76 -37.46
CA GLU A 575 -5.77 1.65 -37.12
C GLU A 575 -5.87 1.25 -35.64
N PRO A 576 -5.76 -0.06 -35.32
CA PRO A 576 -6.02 -0.58 -33.99
C PRO A 576 -4.88 -0.36 -32.98
N HIS A 577 -3.69 0.08 -33.42
CA HIS A 577 -2.53 0.16 -32.53
C HIS A 577 -2.56 1.41 -31.65
N ARG A 578 -1.99 1.25 -30.46
CA ARG A 578 -2.02 2.25 -29.39
C ARG A 578 -1.15 3.47 -29.70
N PHE A 579 -0.01 3.27 -30.35
CA PHE A 579 0.97 4.33 -30.58
C PHE A 579 0.90 4.83 -32.01
N LYS A 580 0.71 6.15 -32.16
CA LYS A 580 0.43 6.78 -33.45
C LYS A 580 1.40 7.93 -33.68
N MET A 581 2.03 8.01 -34.86
CA MET A 581 3.02 9.05 -35.16
C MET A 581 2.84 9.59 -36.59
N ILE A 582 3.01 10.90 -36.77
CA ILE A 582 3.05 11.54 -38.08
C ILE A 582 4.41 12.22 -38.23
N ILE A 583 5.14 11.87 -39.28
CA ILE A 583 6.44 12.46 -39.64
C ILE A 583 6.25 13.26 -40.92
N MET A 584 6.58 14.54 -40.89
CA MET A 584 6.48 15.46 -42.03
C MET A 584 7.88 15.85 -42.49
N LEU A 585 8.22 15.54 -43.74
CA LEU A 585 9.48 15.91 -44.38
C LEU A 585 9.19 16.97 -45.45
N MET A 586 9.52 18.22 -45.15
CA MET A 586 9.05 19.41 -45.87
C MET A 586 10.18 20.14 -46.60
N GLU A 587 10.05 20.41 -47.90
CA GLU A 587 11.03 21.21 -48.65
C GLU A 587 10.91 22.70 -48.27
N GLY A 588 9.68 23.15 -48.01
CA GLY A 588 9.38 24.52 -47.62
C GLY A 588 7.98 24.67 -47.00
N PRO A 589 7.63 25.88 -46.52
CA PRO A 589 6.34 26.10 -45.87
C PRO A 589 5.20 25.85 -46.87
N PRO A 590 4.20 25.02 -46.51
CA PRO A 590 3.08 24.73 -47.39
C PRO A 590 2.23 25.98 -47.60
N SER A 591 1.58 26.06 -48.76
CA SER A 591 0.73 27.21 -49.15
C SER A 591 -0.49 27.40 -48.24
N ASP A 592 -0.91 26.34 -47.54
CA ASP A 592 -2.05 26.29 -46.62
C ASP A 592 -1.61 26.06 -45.15
N LEU A 593 -0.40 26.49 -44.79
CA LEU A 593 0.21 26.26 -43.46
C LEU A 593 -0.70 26.57 -42.28
N LYS A 594 -1.36 27.74 -42.28
CA LYS A 594 -2.24 28.16 -41.18
C LYS A 594 -3.43 27.22 -41.03
N GLU A 595 -4.04 26.83 -42.14
CA GLU A 595 -5.18 25.91 -42.14
C GLU A 595 -4.76 24.51 -41.68
N ALA A 596 -3.58 24.05 -42.09
CA ALA A 596 -2.99 22.79 -41.65
C ALA A 596 -2.69 22.78 -40.14
N ALA A 597 -2.15 23.88 -39.60
CA ALA A 597 -1.87 24.04 -38.18
C ALA A 597 -3.16 24.09 -37.33
N ASP A 598 -4.16 24.85 -37.76
CA ASP A 598 -5.47 24.91 -37.11
C ASP A 598 -6.17 23.54 -37.10
N LEU A 599 -6.09 22.81 -38.22
CA LEU A 599 -6.60 21.43 -38.32
C LEU A 599 -5.86 20.51 -37.34
N LEU A 600 -4.53 20.52 -37.31
CA LEU A 600 -3.74 19.72 -36.37
C LEU A 600 -4.10 20.00 -34.91
N LYS A 601 -4.27 21.27 -34.55
CA LYS A 601 -4.67 21.67 -33.20
C LYS A 601 -6.04 21.09 -32.83
N LYS A 602 -7.01 21.17 -33.75
CA LYS A 602 -8.34 20.59 -33.58
C LYS A 602 -8.26 19.05 -33.44
N LEU A 603 -7.54 18.38 -34.33
CA LEU A 603 -7.40 16.93 -34.33
C LEU A 603 -6.72 16.41 -33.05
N ARG A 604 -5.67 17.08 -32.56
CA ARG A 604 -5.06 16.73 -31.26
C ARG A 604 -6.02 16.88 -30.08
N GLN A 605 -7.00 17.76 -30.17
CA GLN A 605 -8.01 17.97 -29.12
C GLN A 605 -9.11 16.91 -29.21
N ASP A 606 -9.64 16.66 -30.39
CA ASP A 606 -10.77 15.74 -30.63
C ASP A 606 -10.38 14.27 -30.37
N TYR A 607 -9.11 13.90 -30.59
CA TYR A 607 -8.66 12.51 -30.53
C TYR A 607 -7.85 12.14 -29.28
N ARG A 608 -7.88 12.96 -28.20
CA ARG A 608 -7.19 12.63 -26.92
C ARG A 608 -7.59 11.28 -26.34
N GLU A 609 -8.79 10.81 -26.63
CA GLU A 609 -9.34 9.54 -26.12
C GLU A 609 -8.84 8.30 -26.89
N TYR A 610 -8.26 8.47 -28.09
CA TYR A 610 -7.92 7.38 -29.01
C TYR A 610 -6.42 7.05 -29.06
N GLY A 611 -5.62 7.60 -28.14
CA GLY A 611 -4.19 7.33 -28.00
C GLY A 611 -3.31 8.57 -28.17
N HIS A 612 -2.00 8.40 -27.93
CA HIS A 612 -1.02 9.47 -28.12
C HIS A 612 -0.61 9.56 -29.59
N VAL A 613 -0.94 10.68 -30.25
CA VAL A 613 -0.46 11.02 -31.60
C VAL A 613 0.70 12.01 -31.49
N GLU A 614 1.90 11.59 -31.88
CA GLU A 614 3.08 12.46 -31.94
C GLU A 614 3.32 12.97 -33.36
N THR A 615 3.73 14.24 -33.49
CA THR A 615 3.99 14.88 -34.78
C THR A 615 5.40 15.46 -34.82
N VAL A 616 6.19 15.03 -35.81
CA VAL A 616 7.59 15.42 -36.01
C VAL A 616 7.70 16.11 -37.36
N VAL A 617 8.34 17.28 -37.40
CA VAL A 617 8.54 18.07 -38.63
C VAL A 617 10.03 18.24 -38.88
N ALA A 618 10.47 17.91 -40.09
CA ALA A 618 11.80 18.23 -40.59
C ALA A 618 11.68 19.06 -41.87
N SER A 619 12.52 20.08 -42.03
CA SER A 619 12.55 20.94 -43.20
C SER A 619 13.96 21.28 -43.68
N LYS A 620 14.12 21.45 -45.00
CA LYS A 620 15.40 21.77 -45.65
C LYS A 620 15.85 23.23 -45.49
N ASN A 621 14.92 24.16 -45.26
CA ASN A 621 15.22 25.60 -45.22
C ASN A 621 14.95 26.19 -43.82
N ASN A 622 15.89 25.99 -42.89
CA ASN A 622 15.73 26.40 -41.49
C ASN A 622 15.75 27.93 -41.28
N HIS A 623 16.22 28.72 -42.27
CA HIS A 623 16.26 30.18 -42.18
C HIS A 623 14.87 30.88 -42.27
N LYS A 624 13.78 30.14 -42.48
CA LYS A 624 12.39 30.67 -42.50
C LYS A 624 11.49 29.95 -41.48
N GLN A 625 11.91 29.87 -40.22
CA GLN A 625 11.23 29.20 -39.11
C GLN A 625 9.79 29.67 -38.78
N GLN A 626 9.31 30.79 -39.32
CA GLN A 626 7.97 31.29 -38.97
C GLN A 626 6.86 30.33 -39.47
N GLY A 627 6.24 29.62 -38.51
CA GLY A 627 4.98 28.89 -38.67
C GLY A 627 5.07 27.36 -38.65
N PHE A 628 6.25 26.75 -38.82
CA PHE A 628 6.38 25.28 -38.76
C PHE A 628 6.27 24.71 -37.34
N GLU A 629 6.64 25.48 -36.32
CA GLU A 629 6.54 25.07 -34.91
C GLU A 629 5.11 24.71 -34.51
N GLU A 630 4.12 25.32 -35.18
CA GLU A 630 2.70 25.05 -34.94
C GLU A 630 2.29 23.65 -35.43
N LEU A 631 3.03 23.08 -36.38
CA LEU A 631 2.81 21.73 -36.91
C LEU A 631 3.43 20.64 -36.03
N ALA A 632 4.46 20.95 -35.23
CA ALA A 632 5.19 19.97 -34.42
C ALA A 632 4.61 19.84 -32.99
N SER A 633 4.60 18.62 -32.43
CA SER A 633 4.14 18.41 -31.05
C SER A 633 5.08 19.04 -30.02
N ALA A 634 6.38 18.96 -30.27
CA ALA A 634 7.43 19.51 -29.41
C ALA A 634 7.76 20.98 -29.70
N LYS A 635 7.08 21.62 -30.68
CA LYS A 635 7.44 22.92 -31.26
C LYS A 635 8.89 23.01 -31.78
N GLU A 636 9.52 21.87 -32.01
CA GLU A 636 10.86 21.77 -32.59
C GLU A 636 10.74 21.38 -34.07
N VAL A 637 11.47 22.08 -34.93
CA VAL A 637 11.57 21.81 -36.38
C VAL A 637 13.01 21.43 -36.67
N TYR A 638 13.22 20.28 -37.32
CA TYR A 638 14.56 19.77 -37.60
C TYR A 638 15.06 20.17 -38.98
N GLU A 639 16.35 20.41 -39.12
CA GLU A 639 16.94 20.78 -40.40
C GLU A 639 17.39 19.57 -41.22
N ILE A 640 17.08 19.59 -42.51
CA ILE A 640 17.58 18.63 -43.49
C ILE A 640 18.82 19.24 -44.16
N ILE A 641 20.02 19.06 -43.57
CA ILE A 641 21.31 19.44 -44.17
C ILE A 641 22.04 18.21 -44.72
N ASN A 642 22.72 18.38 -45.86
CA ASN A 642 23.46 17.35 -46.59
C ASN A 642 24.77 16.85 -45.93
N GLU A 643 25.19 17.40 -44.78
CA GLU A 643 26.46 17.04 -44.15
C GLU A 643 26.23 16.62 -42.69
N ASP A 644 26.62 15.38 -42.34
CA ASP A 644 26.63 14.84 -40.98
C ASP A 644 27.32 15.80 -40.03
N PRO A 645 26.65 16.38 -39.02
CA PRO A 645 25.86 15.65 -38.00
C PRO A 645 24.34 15.93 -37.77
N PRO A 646 23.60 16.85 -38.43
CA PRO A 646 22.18 17.11 -38.09
C PRO A 646 21.25 15.95 -38.46
N TYR A 647 21.67 15.14 -39.42
CA TYR A 647 20.96 13.97 -39.92
C TYR A 647 20.73 12.89 -38.84
N TYR A 648 21.80 12.53 -38.10
CA TYR A 648 21.70 11.58 -36.98
C TYR A 648 20.85 12.11 -35.82
N ALA A 649 20.74 13.43 -35.67
CA ALA A 649 19.92 14.03 -34.63
C ALA A 649 18.42 13.77 -34.87
N LEU A 650 17.93 13.89 -36.12
CA LEU A 650 16.54 13.59 -36.48
C LEU A 650 16.22 12.10 -36.28
N LEU A 651 17.10 11.21 -36.74
CA LEU A 651 16.93 9.77 -36.59
C LEU A 651 16.93 9.35 -35.11
N SER A 652 17.92 9.84 -34.35
CA SER A 652 18.00 9.63 -32.91
C SER A 652 16.74 10.11 -32.21
N ARG A 653 16.21 11.29 -32.59
CA ARG A 653 15.01 11.84 -31.98
C ARG A 653 13.78 11.00 -32.25
N ILE A 654 13.53 10.59 -33.49
CA ILE A 654 12.39 9.70 -33.81
C ILE A 654 12.47 8.42 -32.99
N HIS A 655 13.66 7.80 -32.92
CA HIS A 655 13.88 6.62 -32.09
C HIS A 655 13.58 6.87 -30.60
N HIS A 656 14.06 7.99 -30.04
CA HIS A 656 13.79 8.37 -28.65
C HIS A 656 12.31 8.70 -28.41
N THR A 657 11.62 9.32 -29.36
CA THR A 657 10.18 9.61 -29.26
C THR A 657 9.39 8.30 -29.24
N MET A 658 9.71 7.35 -30.13
CA MET A 658 9.08 6.03 -30.12
C MET A 658 9.37 5.27 -28.81
N LEU A 659 10.60 5.33 -28.29
CA LEU A 659 10.93 4.77 -26.97
C LEU A 659 10.09 5.40 -25.85
N ARG A 660 9.97 6.73 -25.81
CA ARG A 660 9.16 7.43 -24.80
C ARG A 660 7.68 7.10 -24.87
N MET A 661 7.15 6.87 -26.06
CA MET A 661 5.76 6.45 -26.23
C MET A 661 5.57 5.01 -25.75
N ALA A 662 6.49 4.10 -26.11
CA ALA A 662 6.39 2.68 -25.81
C ALA A 662 6.74 2.30 -24.36
N CYS A 663 7.47 3.16 -23.64
CA CYS A 663 8.04 2.83 -22.34
C CYS A 663 7.66 3.86 -21.27
N THR A 664 7.28 3.36 -20.10
CA THR A 664 6.97 4.16 -18.90
C THR A 664 8.04 3.95 -17.84
N THR A 665 8.28 4.94 -16.98
CA THR A 665 9.25 4.87 -15.87
C THR A 665 8.57 4.78 -14.52
#